data_AF-A0AAU6LYZ3-F1
#
_entry.id   AF-A0AAU6LYZ3-F1
#
_cell.length_a   1.000
_cell.length_b   1.000
_cell.length_c   1.000
_cell.angle_alpha   90.00
_cell.angle_beta   90.00
_cell.angle_gamma   90.00
#
_symmetry.space_group_name_H-M   'P 1'
#
loop_
_entity.id
_entity.type
_entity.pdbx_description
1 polymer ?
#
loop_
_entity_poly.entity_id
_entity_poly.type
_entity_poly.pdbx_seq_one_letter_code
_entity_poly.pdbx_strand_id
1 'polypeptide(L)'
;MNEPATAPAEAHEPLRPLALTTERRTGPIGLDEAAPLFGWQLAATGRGRAQSAYRLRVEDAACDSVWDSGWQRSGRTADILYEGSALVPCTRYSWRVSVADEEGARSGWSEPAFFETGLAPGLPDATEAFDAEWITTPGEEGWAPLPDLDTVDGEHDLYRIRAVGGQDALVTVFRARFAARTGAVPAAARLLISAPGTVDATVNGVCVPHDGLPSPALAAALAEHHGGGHVLAVRVSGDGSEPPHLLAALTDGTPRPRPGPAVPHAVASDDSWRARGFAHEAQIPADWAAPAFDDGDDRVWPRALAVGRNGDAPHGRAPESYRPSPFLRQDFTLRAGVRRARLYATSLGIHELRLNGARVGDEELAPGWTDYDHRVAYRTHDVTGLLRTGPNTWGAVLADGWYAGNLCIFGKQHYGSARALRALLVVEHTDGSTTRLRTTADGSWHASDGPVRYADLQNGEVYDARREAPGWDTPDFDAGAWHPAVAAAAPEGLRVLASLAPPVRAQRELPPVRLDTRGTATLADFGENVSGRVRIGVRGPAGTRVLLRHAEALRHDGALYTDNLRTARATDEYVLRGTPEGEVWEPRFTTHGFRYCEISVLPPEAEGGKGAEDRETGTVSRAPRPLPGGGTAQLTSVTAVALWADMPATGSFACSHEGLTTLHHNIRRSLEGNFLSVPTDCPQRDERMGWTGDIQVFAPTAAFHYDIRGFLRGWLRELRGAQHPDGGVPHTVPDMFRRAAPEEERAGAAGAAGWGDAAVTVPAALLERYADRRGAREALESVADWLDYLAAHSEDGLRPADAWGDWLALSDTPKDLVATAYYAHAARTAAYLAAALGETERAREWTRAYERVRTAFRERWVGGGGVLHPPTQTAYVLALHLGLLDAHEVRSAADRLADEVTARGFHLTTGFLGTPWLLDALTDAGRADVAHRLLLQDTYPSWLYPVSTGATTIWERWNSWSDSTGFADASMTSFNHYAYGAVGDWIYRNVGGLAPVADGYRRALVAPRPPEGLTWATTSLRTDDGTITVDWRREKGAWDLSVTLPPGVTAEVRLPALPGAAGRITESGRPLAEAPGVQVLDGPAEYAAVAAISSGSYRFTTA
;
A
#
# COMPACT_ATOMS: atom_id res chain seq x y z
N MET A 1 6.26 51.33 -56.93
CA MET A 1 6.86 50.42 -55.93
C MET A 1 5.87 50.36 -54.79
N ASN A 2 5.05 49.30 -54.75
CA ASN A 2 4.12 49.06 -53.66
C ASN A 2 4.81 48.10 -52.69
N GLU A 3 5.12 48.57 -51.48
CA GLU A 3 5.44 47.71 -50.36
C GLU A 3 4.23 46.79 -50.08
N PRO A 4 4.45 45.49 -49.80
CA PRO A 4 3.37 44.63 -49.36
C PRO A 4 2.96 45.04 -47.95
N ALA A 5 1.68 45.36 -47.77
CA ALA A 5 1.09 45.56 -46.48
C ALA A 5 1.27 44.29 -45.64
N THR A 6 2.04 44.39 -44.55
CA THR A 6 2.08 43.41 -43.47
C THR A 6 0.66 43.23 -42.93
N ALA A 7 0.13 42.01 -43.01
CA ALA A 7 -1.12 41.65 -42.35
C ALA A 7 -1.01 41.98 -40.84
N PRO A 8 -2.07 42.49 -40.21
CA PRO A 8 -2.05 42.76 -38.78
C PRO A 8 -1.82 41.46 -38.01
N ALA A 9 -0.87 41.46 -37.07
CA ALA A 9 -0.69 40.36 -36.12
C ALA A 9 -2.03 40.13 -35.40
N GLU A 10 -2.52 38.88 -35.40
CA GLU A 10 -3.68 38.50 -34.59
C GLU A 10 -3.34 38.80 -33.13
N ALA A 11 -4.08 39.72 -32.50
CA ALA A 11 -3.87 40.05 -31.09
C ALA A 11 -4.15 38.81 -30.23
N HIS A 12 -3.10 38.21 -29.69
CA HIS A 12 -3.21 37.03 -28.83
C HIS A 12 -3.91 37.39 -27.51
N GLU A 13 -4.77 36.50 -27.02
CA GLU A 13 -5.38 36.65 -25.70
C GLU A 13 -4.28 36.64 -24.62
N PRO A 14 -4.31 37.51 -23.59
CA PRO A 14 -3.31 37.51 -22.52
C PRO A 14 -3.21 36.15 -21.83
N LEU A 15 -1.99 35.74 -21.44
CA LEU A 15 -1.82 34.56 -20.58
C LEU A 15 -2.63 34.70 -19.30
N ARG A 16 -3.26 33.61 -18.85
CA ARG A 16 -3.97 33.56 -17.56
C ARG A 16 -3.39 32.48 -16.66
N PRO A 17 -2.89 32.83 -15.46
CA PRO A 17 -2.48 31.83 -14.47
C PRO A 17 -3.70 31.19 -13.80
N LEU A 18 -3.68 29.87 -13.65
CA LEU A 18 -4.75 29.06 -13.07
C LEU A 18 -4.19 27.83 -12.35
N ALA A 19 -5.06 27.06 -11.69
CA ALA A 19 -4.69 25.85 -10.93
C ALA A 19 -3.49 26.11 -10.00
N LEU A 20 -3.59 27.18 -9.21
CA LEU A 20 -2.56 27.56 -8.25
C LEU A 20 -2.38 26.46 -7.20
N THR A 21 -1.13 26.13 -6.92
CA THR A 21 -0.76 25.11 -5.94
C THR A 21 0.35 25.60 -5.00
N THR A 22 0.31 25.10 -3.76
CA THR A 22 1.38 25.25 -2.78
C THR A 22 1.85 23.85 -2.37
N GLU A 23 3.15 23.58 -2.43
CA GLU A 23 3.71 22.23 -2.35
C GLU A 23 2.96 21.25 -3.28
N ARG A 24 2.63 21.72 -4.50
CA ARG A 24 1.87 21.02 -5.55
C ARG A 24 0.47 20.53 -5.14
N ARG A 25 -0.07 21.05 -4.04
CA ARG A 25 -1.44 20.80 -3.57
C ARG A 25 -2.30 22.05 -3.71
N THR A 26 -3.59 21.88 -3.98
CA THR A 26 -4.57 22.97 -3.96
C THR A 26 -5.01 23.24 -2.53
N GLY A 27 -4.80 24.46 -2.03
CA GLY A 27 -5.29 24.87 -0.71
C GLY A 27 -4.81 24.01 0.47
N PRO A 28 -3.54 23.56 0.54
CA PRO A 28 -3.11 22.63 1.58
C PRO A 28 -3.23 23.25 2.97
N ILE A 29 -3.61 22.42 3.94
CA ILE A 29 -3.62 22.75 5.37
C ILE A 29 -2.63 21.85 6.12
N GLY A 30 -1.97 22.37 7.15
CA GLY A 30 -0.99 21.64 7.94
C GLY A 30 0.40 21.55 7.30
N LEU A 31 0.86 22.59 6.62
CA LEU A 31 2.22 22.67 6.06
C LEU A 31 3.27 23.05 7.11
N ASP A 32 4.30 22.25 7.28
CA ASP A 32 5.45 22.57 8.15
C ASP A 32 6.71 22.99 7.36
N GLU A 33 6.62 23.13 6.04
CA GLU A 33 7.72 23.65 5.22
C GLU A 33 8.01 25.12 5.56
N ALA A 34 9.28 25.44 5.88
CA ALA A 34 9.72 26.82 6.16
C ALA A 34 9.50 27.76 4.97
N ALA A 35 9.71 27.24 3.77
CA ALA A 35 9.67 27.97 2.52
C ALA A 35 8.84 27.16 1.52
N PRO A 36 7.50 27.25 1.54
CA PRO A 36 6.66 26.47 0.64
C PRO A 36 6.93 26.80 -0.83
N LEU A 37 6.73 25.82 -1.71
CA LEU A 37 6.85 25.96 -3.17
C LEU A 37 5.51 26.39 -3.78
N PHE A 38 5.51 27.43 -4.61
CA PHE A 38 4.35 27.83 -5.42
C PHE A 38 4.43 27.30 -6.84
N GLY A 39 3.27 26.97 -7.40
CA GLY A 39 3.12 26.63 -8.81
C GLY A 39 1.77 27.04 -9.39
N TRP A 40 1.69 27.20 -10.71
CA TRP A 40 0.49 27.53 -11.47
C TRP A 40 0.61 26.99 -12.89
N GLN A 41 -0.53 26.65 -13.48
CA GLN A 41 -0.65 26.37 -14.91
C GLN A 41 -1.04 27.65 -15.66
N LEU A 42 -0.89 27.62 -16.98
CA LEU A 42 -1.20 28.75 -17.86
C LEU A 42 -2.30 28.35 -18.85
N ALA A 43 -3.34 29.16 -18.99
CA ALA A 43 -4.28 29.09 -20.12
C ALA A 43 -3.95 30.14 -21.16
N ALA A 44 -3.94 29.70 -22.42
CA ALA A 44 -3.83 30.56 -23.58
C ALA A 44 -4.36 29.86 -24.84
N THR A 45 -4.80 30.65 -25.82
CA THR A 45 -5.10 30.20 -27.17
C THR A 45 -3.94 30.50 -28.11
N GLY A 46 -3.79 29.71 -29.16
CA GLY A 46 -2.71 29.84 -30.15
C GLY A 46 -1.49 28.98 -29.89
N ARG A 47 -0.53 29.02 -30.81
CA ARG A 47 0.76 28.31 -30.74
C ARG A 47 1.84 29.21 -30.14
N GLY A 48 2.88 28.64 -29.56
CA GLY A 48 4.07 29.38 -29.11
C GLY A 48 3.88 30.25 -27.86
N ARG A 49 2.76 30.08 -27.16
CA ARG A 49 2.45 30.81 -25.92
C ARG A 49 3.37 30.36 -24.79
N ALA A 50 3.99 31.30 -24.09
CA ALA A 50 4.90 31.01 -22.97
C ALA A 50 5.05 32.18 -22.01
N GLN A 51 5.28 31.90 -20.73
CA GLN A 51 5.58 32.94 -19.75
C GLN A 51 7.01 33.46 -19.91
N SER A 52 7.18 34.79 -19.84
CA SER A 52 8.49 35.45 -19.78
C SER A 52 8.84 36.00 -18.39
N ALA A 53 7.85 36.34 -17.57
CA ALA A 53 8.02 36.83 -16.21
C ALA A 53 6.80 36.56 -15.32
N TYR A 54 6.97 36.64 -14.00
CA TYR A 54 5.88 36.55 -13.01
C TYR A 54 6.05 37.54 -11.87
N ARG A 55 4.97 37.79 -11.12
CA ARG A 55 4.97 38.46 -9.81
C ARG A 55 4.01 37.76 -8.87
N LEU A 56 4.48 37.38 -7.69
CA LEU A 56 3.73 36.75 -6.62
C LEU A 56 3.50 37.73 -5.48
N ARG A 57 2.35 37.62 -4.82
CA ARG A 57 2.08 38.32 -3.57
C ARG A 57 1.42 37.36 -2.58
N VAL A 58 1.92 37.35 -1.35
CA VAL A 58 1.41 36.56 -0.22
C VAL A 58 0.99 37.53 0.88
N GLU A 59 -0.20 37.31 1.42
CA GLU A 59 -0.87 38.14 2.42
C GLU A 59 -1.31 37.25 3.60
N ASP A 60 -1.25 37.78 4.82
CA ASP A 60 -1.76 37.09 6.01
C ASP A 60 -3.28 37.32 6.21
N ALA A 61 -3.83 36.83 7.33
CA ALA A 61 -5.25 36.97 7.64
C ALA A 61 -5.70 38.43 7.88
N ALA A 62 -4.77 39.35 8.21
CA ALA A 62 -5.05 40.78 8.32
C ALA A 62 -4.97 41.50 6.96
N CYS A 63 -4.72 40.76 5.87
CA CYS A 63 -4.43 41.27 4.53
C CYS A 63 -3.12 42.08 4.45
N ASP A 64 -2.23 41.90 5.44
CA ASP A 64 -0.91 42.51 5.41
C ASP A 64 0.01 41.69 4.49
N SER A 65 0.79 42.39 3.67
CA SER A 65 1.69 41.75 2.70
C SER A 65 2.88 41.13 3.43
N VAL A 66 2.96 39.80 3.48
CA VAL A 66 4.09 39.06 4.06
C VAL A 66 5.18 38.74 3.04
N TRP A 67 4.84 38.77 1.74
CA TRP A 67 5.81 38.69 0.64
C TRP A 67 5.27 39.32 -0.65
N ASP A 68 6.15 39.98 -1.40
CA ASP A 68 5.91 40.39 -2.79
C ASP A 68 7.20 40.12 -3.56
N SER A 69 7.16 39.26 -4.55
CA SER A 69 8.37 38.89 -5.29
C SER A 69 8.89 40.02 -6.18
N GLY A 70 8.08 41.05 -6.45
CA GLY A 70 8.29 41.91 -7.61
C GLY A 70 8.23 41.13 -8.93
N TRP A 71 8.48 41.81 -10.05
CA TRP A 71 8.53 41.13 -11.35
C TRP A 71 9.84 40.36 -11.52
N GLN A 72 9.73 39.04 -11.62
CA GLN A 72 10.82 38.09 -11.79
C GLN A 72 10.87 37.63 -13.25
N ARG A 73 12.00 37.81 -13.93
CA ARG A 73 12.18 37.41 -15.33
C ARG A 73 12.51 35.92 -15.41
N SER A 74 11.50 35.10 -15.66
CA SER A 74 11.59 33.64 -15.64
C SER A 74 10.38 33.00 -16.32
N GLY A 75 10.62 31.97 -17.14
CA GLY A 75 9.58 31.09 -17.68
C GLY A 75 9.23 29.90 -16.78
N ARG A 76 9.61 29.96 -15.49
CA ARG A 76 9.22 28.94 -14.50
C ARG A 76 7.82 29.24 -13.96
N THR A 77 7.05 28.18 -13.83
CA THR A 77 5.63 28.14 -13.46
C THR A 77 5.41 27.24 -12.24
N ALA A 78 6.42 26.48 -11.82
CA ALA A 78 6.39 25.57 -10.69
C ALA A 78 7.72 25.63 -9.91
N ASP A 79 7.67 25.14 -8.67
CA ASP A 79 8.78 25.14 -7.71
C ASP A 79 9.35 26.53 -7.43
N ILE A 80 8.48 27.54 -7.37
CA ILE A 80 8.87 28.90 -6.99
C ILE A 80 8.92 28.98 -5.47
N LEU A 81 10.12 29.12 -4.92
CA LEU A 81 10.35 29.14 -3.48
C LEU A 81 9.76 30.41 -2.84
N TYR A 82 9.08 30.26 -1.71
CA TYR A 82 8.74 31.37 -0.84
C TYR A 82 10.00 32.02 -0.23
N GLU A 83 10.15 33.33 -0.40
CA GLU A 83 11.29 34.11 0.11
C GLU A 83 10.83 35.27 1.03
N GLY A 84 9.63 35.15 1.61
CA GLY A 84 9.09 36.15 2.51
C GLY A 84 9.54 35.99 3.97
N SER A 85 8.84 36.69 4.86
CA SER A 85 9.04 36.60 6.32
C SER A 85 8.79 35.20 6.86
N ALA A 86 9.38 34.86 8.01
CA ALA A 86 9.14 33.57 8.65
C ALA A 86 7.64 33.30 8.87
N LEU A 87 7.21 32.09 8.49
CA LEU A 87 5.83 31.69 8.62
C LEU A 87 5.48 31.38 10.09
N VAL A 88 4.25 31.72 10.48
CA VAL A 88 3.74 31.53 11.84
C VAL A 88 2.96 30.22 11.90
N PRO A 89 3.07 29.39 12.97
CA PRO A 89 2.26 28.19 13.14
C PRO A 89 0.74 28.46 13.07
N CYS A 90 -0.04 27.45 12.66
CA CYS A 90 -1.52 27.48 12.63
C CYS A 90 -2.13 28.68 11.85
N THR A 91 -1.41 29.23 10.89
CA THR A 91 -1.76 30.49 10.21
C THR A 91 -2.09 30.24 8.74
N ARG A 92 -3.19 30.85 8.26
CA ARG A 92 -3.55 30.81 6.85
C ARG A 92 -2.98 32.03 6.14
N TYR A 93 -2.39 31.77 4.98
CA TYR A 93 -1.86 32.78 4.06
C TYR A 93 -2.62 32.70 2.74
N SER A 94 -3.02 33.87 2.23
CA SER A 94 -3.58 34.02 0.89
C SER A 94 -2.48 34.41 -0.08
N TRP A 95 -2.52 33.94 -1.33
CA TRP A 95 -1.55 34.35 -2.34
C TRP A 95 -2.14 34.38 -3.74
N ARG A 96 -1.52 35.17 -4.61
CA ARG A 96 -1.94 35.36 -6.01
C ARG A 96 -0.72 35.61 -6.90
N VAL A 97 -0.89 35.35 -8.19
CA VAL A 97 0.17 35.53 -9.20
C VAL A 97 -0.33 36.34 -10.39
N SER A 98 0.55 37.17 -10.95
CA SER A 98 0.39 37.82 -12.26
C SER A 98 1.58 37.43 -13.13
N VAL A 99 1.35 37.22 -14.42
CA VAL A 99 2.36 36.73 -15.37
C VAL A 99 2.51 37.67 -16.55
N ALA A 100 3.64 37.63 -17.23
CA ALA A 100 3.86 38.28 -18.52
C ALA A 100 4.11 37.23 -19.59
N ASP A 101 3.57 37.45 -20.77
CA ASP A 101 3.72 36.56 -21.93
C ASP A 101 5.03 36.78 -22.69
N GLU A 102 5.21 36.02 -23.77
CA GLU A 102 6.38 36.05 -24.64
C GLU A 102 6.67 37.44 -25.26
N GLU A 103 5.66 38.30 -25.36
CA GLU A 103 5.75 39.67 -25.88
C GLU A 103 5.89 40.72 -24.76
N GLY A 104 5.82 40.28 -23.50
CA GLY A 104 5.92 41.11 -22.30
C GLY A 104 4.60 41.74 -21.85
N ALA A 105 3.47 41.37 -22.47
CA ALA A 105 2.16 41.82 -22.04
C ALA A 105 1.78 41.12 -20.73
N ARG A 106 1.27 41.89 -19.76
CA ARG A 106 1.00 41.43 -18.39
C ARG A 106 -0.45 41.02 -18.22
N SER A 107 -0.68 39.92 -17.52
CA SER A 107 -1.99 39.47 -17.09
C SER A 107 -2.54 40.30 -15.92
N GLY A 108 -3.84 40.18 -15.66
CA GLY A 108 -4.39 40.49 -14.34
C GLY A 108 -3.84 39.54 -13.25
N TRP A 109 -4.16 39.83 -11.99
CA TRP A 109 -3.91 38.88 -10.91
C TRP A 109 -4.80 37.65 -11.05
N SER A 110 -4.29 36.47 -10.68
CA SER A 110 -5.10 35.27 -10.49
C SER A 110 -6.17 35.49 -9.41
N GLU A 111 -7.16 34.60 -9.39
CA GLU A 111 -7.95 34.40 -8.18
C GLU A 111 -7.01 34.04 -7.01
N PRO A 112 -7.30 34.50 -5.77
CA PRO A 112 -6.50 34.17 -4.62
C PRO A 112 -6.56 32.66 -4.30
N ALA A 113 -5.39 32.05 -4.16
CA ALA A 113 -5.22 30.74 -3.55
C ALA A 113 -4.80 30.90 -2.07
N PHE A 114 -4.73 29.80 -1.32
CA PHE A 114 -4.24 29.84 0.05
C PHE A 114 -3.38 28.62 0.39
N PHE A 115 -2.64 28.73 1.48
CA PHE A 115 -2.10 27.60 2.22
C PHE A 115 -2.21 27.88 3.72
N GLU A 116 -2.15 26.85 4.55
CA GLU A 116 -2.20 26.99 6.00
C GLU A 116 -1.09 26.16 6.66
N THR A 117 -0.33 26.80 7.54
CA THR A 117 0.78 26.17 8.24
C THR A 117 0.28 25.20 9.31
N GLY A 118 1.09 24.18 9.59
CA GLY A 118 0.89 23.24 10.68
C GLY A 118 1.39 23.77 12.01
N LEU A 119 1.83 22.86 12.86
CA LEU A 119 2.27 23.16 14.23
C LEU A 119 3.69 23.73 14.27
N ALA A 120 4.51 23.43 13.27
CA ALA A 120 5.95 23.64 13.36
C ALA A 120 6.59 24.10 12.03
N PRO A 121 6.05 25.11 11.34
CA PRO A 121 6.62 25.62 10.09
C PRO A 121 8.09 26.01 10.27
N GLY A 122 8.96 25.30 9.56
CA GLY A 122 10.41 25.50 9.55
C GLY A 122 11.18 25.02 10.76
N LEU A 123 10.55 24.26 11.66
CA LEU A 123 11.26 23.51 12.70
C LEU A 123 11.59 22.08 12.20
N PRO A 124 12.58 21.40 12.83
CA PRO A 124 12.92 20.02 12.47
C PRO A 124 11.76 19.04 12.66
N ASP A 125 10.93 19.27 13.69
CA ASP A 125 9.74 18.50 14.00
C ASP A 125 8.78 19.31 14.89
N ALA A 126 7.58 18.75 15.12
CA ALA A 126 6.49 19.34 15.88
C ALA A 126 6.37 18.80 17.32
N THR A 127 7.34 18.05 17.83
CA THR A 127 7.20 17.28 19.09
C THR A 127 6.85 18.17 20.29
N GLU A 128 7.55 19.30 20.43
CA GLU A 128 7.30 20.32 21.45
C GLU A 128 6.08 21.18 21.12
N ALA A 129 5.89 21.51 19.84
CA ALA A 129 4.81 22.39 19.38
C ALA A 129 3.41 21.74 19.48
N PHE A 130 3.33 20.41 19.53
CA PHE A 130 2.08 19.66 19.62
C PHE A 130 1.35 19.89 20.96
N ASP A 131 2.04 20.31 22.03
CA ASP A 131 1.47 20.68 23.34
C ASP A 131 0.30 19.77 23.79
N ALA A 132 0.51 18.46 23.75
CA ALA A 132 -0.47 17.45 24.17
C ALA A 132 0.25 16.20 24.70
N GLU A 133 -0.39 15.47 25.61
CA GLU A 133 0.12 14.22 26.17
C GLU A 133 -0.31 13.02 25.33
N TRP A 134 0.50 11.96 25.33
CA TRP A 134 0.08 10.64 24.84
C TRP A 134 -0.86 10.02 25.86
N ILE A 135 -2.08 9.67 25.44
CA ILE A 135 -3.08 9.04 26.32
C ILE A 135 -3.53 7.67 25.78
N THR A 136 -3.91 6.78 26.70
CA THR A 136 -4.38 5.43 26.40
C THR A 136 -5.46 4.98 27.38
N THR A 137 -6.00 3.78 27.19
CA THR A 137 -6.94 3.15 28.13
C THR A 137 -6.19 2.43 29.27
N PRO A 138 -6.71 2.40 30.51
CA PRO A 138 -6.10 1.62 31.58
C PRO A 138 -5.88 0.15 31.21
N GLY A 139 -4.73 -0.40 31.60
CA GLY A 139 -4.38 -1.81 31.33
C GLY A 139 -3.59 -2.04 30.04
N GLU A 140 -3.37 -1.01 29.21
CA GLU A 140 -2.56 -1.09 27.98
C GLU A 140 -1.07 -1.32 28.25
N GLU A 141 -0.47 -0.61 29.21
CA GLU A 141 0.97 -0.69 29.53
C GLU A 141 1.39 -2.03 30.15
N GLY A 142 0.42 -2.79 30.67
CA GLY A 142 0.61 -4.13 31.26
C GLY A 142 0.06 -5.26 30.39
N TRP A 143 -0.37 -4.97 29.16
CA TRP A 143 -0.76 -5.99 28.20
C TRP A 143 0.50 -6.75 27.78
N ALA A 144 0.83 -7.79 28.53
CA ALA A 144 1.74 -8.82 28.04
C ALA A 144 0.98 -9.57 26.94
N PRO A 145 1.60 -9.84 25.78
CA PRO A 145 1.06 -10.83 24.87
C PRO A 145 0.74 -12.06 25.71
N LEU A 146 -0.44 -12.63 25.46
CA LEU A 146 -0.73 -13.92 26.05
C LEU A 146 0.40 -14.90 25.74
N PRO A 147 0.50 -16.03 26.45
CA PRO A 147 1.03 -17.21 25.80
C PRO A 147 0.27 -17.38 24.47
N ASP A 148 0.88 -16.86 23.42
CA ASP A 148 0.46 -16.94 22.05
C ASP A 148 0.31 -18.42 21.74
N LEU A 149 -0.63 -18.76 20.86
CA LEU A 149 -0.67 -20.09 20.25
C LEU A 149 0.66 -20.38 19.51
N ASP A 150 1.49 -19.36 19.27
CA ASP A 150 2.89 -19.46 18.78
C ASP A 150 3.97 -19.66 19.86
N THR A 151 3.68 -19.44 21.15
CA THR A 151 4.64 -19.59 22.27
C THR A 151 4.36 -20.81 23.13
N VAL A 152 3.58 -21.76 22.61
CA VAL A 152 3.43 -23.08 23.21
C VAL A 152 4.82 -23.74 23.18
N ASP A 153 5.31 -24.02 24.38
CA ASP A 153 6.65 -24.45 24.76
C ASP A 153 7.44 -25.23 23.70
N GLY A 154 8.76 -25.01 23.62
CA GLY A 154 9.68 -25.75 22.73
C GLY A 154 9.77 -27.27 22.99
N GLU A 155 8.87 -27.83 23.80
CA GLU A 155 8.67 -29.26 24.04
C GLU A 155 7.31 -29.80 23.57
N HIS A 156 6.31 -28.94 23.24
CA HIS A 156 4.99 -29.37 22.74
C HIS A 156 4.48 -28.46 21.62
N ASP A 157 4.60 -28.92 20.38
CA ASP A 157 3.99 -28.28 19.22
C ASP A 157 2.45 -28.23 19.38
N LEU A 158 1.86 -27.03 19.25
CA LEU A 158 0.41 -26.87 19.16
C LEU A 158 -0.06 -27.23 17.76
N TYR A 159 -0.87 -28.28 17.64
CA TYR A 159 -1.39 -28.75 16.36
C TYR A 159 -2.85 -28.38 16.17
N ARG A 160 -3.20 -28.01 14.94
CA ARG A 160 -4.56 -28.09 14.45
C ARG A 160 -4.92 -29.57 14.33
N ILE A 161 -6.06 -29.94 14.88
CA ILE A 161 -6.52 -31.33 14.94
C ILE A 161 -7.88 -31.49 14.27
N ARG A 162 -8.10 -32.63 13.60
CA ARG A 162 -9.39 -32.99 12.99
C ARG A 162 -9.79 -34.44 13.29
N ALA A 163 -11.02 -34.80 13.00
CA ALA A 163 -11.44 -36.21 13.05
C ALA A 163 -10.85 -37.04 11.90
N VAL A 164 -10.41 -38.27 12.20
CA VAL A 164 -9.99 -39.25 11.18
C VAL A 164 -11.19 -39.61 10.29
N GLY A 165 -11.03 -39.50 8.97
CA GLY A 165 -12.09 -39.80 8.00
C GLY A 165 -13.27 -38.82 7.98
N GLY A 166 -13.17 -37.67 8.67
CA GLY A 166 -14.25 -36.69 8.79
C GLY A 166 -14.31 -35.64 7.69
N GLN A 167 -13.88 -35.94 6.46
CA GLN A 167 -13.84 -34.92 5.39
C GLN A 167 -15.23 -34.40 5.00
N ASP A 168 -16.26 -35.23 5.14
CA ASP A 168 -17.65 -34.86 4.88
C ASP A 168 -18.44 -34.54 6.17
N ALA A 169 -17.76 -34.45 7.33
CA ALA A 169 -18.43 -34.14 8.59
C ALA A 169 -18.81 -32.66 8.63
N LEU A 170 -20.07 -32.37 8.98
CA LEU A 170 -20.51 -31.00 9.24
C LEU A 170 -20.23 -30.59 10.69
N VAL A 171 -20.05 -31.56 11.59
CA VAL A 171 -19.81 -31.32 13.01
C VAL A 171 -18.75 -32.29 13.52
N THR A 172 -17.74 -31.77 14.23
CA THR A 172 -16.75 -32.59 14.92
C THR A 172 -16.74 -32.24 16.40
N VAL A 173 -16.69 -33.27 17.25
CA VAL A 173 -16.49 -33.11 18.69
C VAL A 173 -15.11 -33.60 19.08
N PHE A 174 -14.46 -32.86 19.98
CA PHE A 174 -13.10 -33.04 20.44
C PHE A 174 -13.08 -33.16 21.96
N ARG A 175 -12.29 -34.09 22.50
CA ARG A 175 -12.17 -34.30 23.96
C ARG A 175 -10.70 -34.47 24.38
N ALA A 176 -10.33 -33.78 25.45
CA ALA A 176 -9.03 -33.89 26.10
C ALA A 176 -9.20 -34.14 27.60
N ARG A 177 -8.47 -35.13 28.13
CA ARG A 177 -8.36 -35.36 29.57
C ARG A 177 -7.06 -34.78 30.09
N PHE A 178 -7.10 -34.06 31.21
CA PHE A 178 -5.91 -33.41 31.77
C PHE A 178 -5.96 -33.30 33.30
N ALA A 179 -4.83 -33.03 33.94
CA ALA A 179 -4.74 -32.77 35.38
C ALA A 179 -4.30 -31.33 35.63
N ALA A 180 -4.94 -30.62 36.57
CA ALA A 180 -4.47 -29.30 37.01
C ALA A 180 -3.14 -29.44 37.77
N ARG A 181 -2.12 -28.64 37.39
CA ARG A 181 -0.75 -28.78 37.90
C ARG A 181 -0.56 -28.26 39.33
N THR A 182 -1.32 -27.25 39.73
CA THR A 182 -1.26 -26.65 41.06
C THR A 182 -2.57 -26.98 41.76
N GLY A 183 -2.53 -27.47 43.01
CA GLY A 183 -3.75 -27.72 43.80
C GLY A 183 -4.58 -26.46 44.11
N ALA A 184 -4.25 -25.31 43.52
CA ALA A 184 -4.91 -24.02 43.65
C ALA A 184 -5.51 -23.61 42.29
N VAL A 185 -6.76 -23.16 42.30
CA VAL A 185 -7.48 -22.72 41.10
C VAL A 185 -6.93 -21.39 40.62
N PRO A 186 -6.51 -21.26 39.34
CA PRO A 186 -6.02 -19.99 38.84
C PRO A 186 -7.17 -18.99 38.67
N ALA A 187 -7.09 -17.84 39.33
CA ALA A 187 -8.06 -16.75 39.20
C ALA A 187 -8.08 -16.12 37.78
N ALA A 188 -7.08 -16.44 36.96
CA ALA A 188 -6.86 -15.88 35.63
C ALA A 188 -6.88 -16.95 34.52
N ALA A 189 -7.48 -18.13 34.76
CA ALA A 189 -7.55 -19.19 33.75
C ALA A 189 -8.20 -18.69 32.44
N ARG A 190 -7.63 -19.10 31.30
CA ARG A 190 -8.04 -18.67 29.96
C ARG A 190 -8.11 -19.86 29.02
N LEU A 191 -9.17 -19.94 28.24
CA LEU A 191 -9.31 -20.88 27.14
C LEU A 191 -9.23 -20.10 25.82
N LEU A 192 -8.37 -20.54 24.92
CA LEU A 192 -8.26 -20.04 23.56
C LEU A 192 -8.69 -21.14 22.61
N ILE A 193 -9.61 -20.85 21.71
CA ILE A 193 -10.01 -21.75 20.64
C ILE A 193 -10.04 -21.01 19.30
N SER A 194 -9.47 -21.63 18.27
CA SER A 194 -9.64 -21.25 16.88
C SER A 194 -10.13 -22.45 16.09
N ALA A 195 -11.25 -22.28 15.38
CA ALA A 195 -11.88 -23.30 14.56
C ALA A 195 -12.77 -22.62 13.50
N PRO A 196 -13.04 -23.28 12.35
CA PRO A 196 -14.01 -22.80 11.39
C PRO A 196 -15.43 -23.04 11.91
N GLY A 197 -16.31 -22.05 11.75
CA GLY A 197 -17.71 -22.17 12.13
C GLY A 197 -18.02 -21.81 13.59
N THR A 198 -19.04 -22.48 14.15
CA THR A 198 -19.48 -22.24 15.54
C THR A 198 -18.80 -23.20 16.50
N VAL A 199 -18.40 -22.67 17.67
CA VAL A 199 -17.68 -23.42 18.70
C VAL A 199 -18.50 -23.44 19.98
N ASP A 200 -18.63 -24.62 20.59
CA ASP A 200 -19.07 -24.73 21.98
C ASP A 200 -17.99 -25.43 22.78
N ALA A 201 -17.50 -24.77 23.83
CA ALA A 201 -16.49 -25.31 24.70
C ALA A 201 -17.03 -25.53 26.12
N THR A 202 -16.72 -26.70 26.68
CA THR A 202 -17.06 -27.03 28.06
C THR A 202 -15.84 -27.55 28.80
N VAL A 203 -15.71 -27.16 30.07
CA VAL A 203 -14.78 -27.77 31.02
C VAL A 203 -15.60 -28.49 32.08
N ASN A 204 -15.39 -29.79 32.21
CA ASN A 204 -16.16 -30.67 33.09
C ASN A 204 -17.69 -30.59 32.86
N GLY A 205 -18.12 -30.32 31.62
CA GLY A 205 -19.53 -30.17 31.26
C GLY A 205 -20.15 -28.78 31.53
N VAL A 206 -19.37 -27.84 32.08
CA VAL A 206 -19.75 -26.42 32.25
C VAL A 206 -19.30 -25.63 31.01
N CYS A 207 -20.21 -24.90 30.37
CA CYS A 207 -19.87 -24.03 29.23
C CYS A 207 -18.93 -22.91 29.67
N VAL A 208 -17.87 -22.70 28.90
CA VAL A 208 -16.85 -21.69 29.19
C VAL A 208 -16.59 -20.83 27.94
N PRO A 209 -16.38 -19.51 28.10
CA PRO A 209 -15.95 -18.66 26.99
C PRO A 209 -14.53 -19.06 26.55
N HIS A 210 -14.23 -18.83 25.28
CA HIS A 210 -12.96 -19.21 24.63
C HIS A 210 -12.31 -18.04 23.86
N ASP A 211 -12.62 -16.82 24.26
CA ASP A 211 -12.11 -15.56 23.70
C ASP A 211 -10.69 -15.19 24.20
N GLY A 212 -10.10 -16.04 25.04
CA GLY A 212 -8.80 -15.81 25.67
C GLY A 212 -8.82 -14.78 26.82
N LEU A 213 -9.99 -14.27 27.20
CA LEU A 213 -10.14 -13.39 28.37
C LEU A 213 -10.23 -14.23 29.67
N PRO A 214 -9.80 -13.67 30.81
CA PRO A 214 -10.00 -14.33 32.10
C PRO A 214 -11.49 -14.59 32.35
N SER A 215 -11.83 -15.83 32.69
CA SER A 215 -13.23 -16.23 32.87
C SER A 215 -13.50 -16.76 34.28
N PRO A 216 -14.37 -16.08 35.05
CA PRO A 216 -14.84 -16.59 36.34
C PRO A 216 -15.55 -17.94 36.22
N ALA A 217 -16.26 -18.19 35.11
CA ALA A 217 -16.92 -19.46 34.85
C ALA A 217 -15.90 -20.60 34.64
N LEU A 218 -14.82 -20.32 33.93
CA LEU A 218 -13.72 -21.27 33.74
C LEU A 218 -12.97 -21.55 35.06
N ALA A 219 -12.67 -20.50 35.82
CA ALA A 219 -12.06 -20.65 37.15
C ALA A 219 -12.95 -21.49 38.08
N ALA A 220 -14.27 -21.26 38.10
CA ALA A 220 -15.21 -22.04 38.88
C ALA A 220 -15.28 -23.52 38.43
N ALA A 221 -15.32 -23.78 37.11
CA ALA A 221 -15.35 -25.14 36.57
C ALA A 221 -14.09 -25.97 36.90
N LEU A 222 -12.93 -25.30 37.04
CA LEU A 222 -11.69 -25.90 37.49
C LEU A 222 -11.67 -26.11 39.02
N ALA A 223 -12.38 -25.28 39.79
CA ALA A 223 -12.48 -25.36 41.25
C ALA A 223 -13.38 -26.49 41.75
N GLU A 224 -14.48 -26.82 41.06
CA GLU A 224 -15.41 -27.82 41.57
C GLU A 224 -14.84 -29.26 41.58
N HIS A 225 -13.71 -29.51 40.92
CA HIS A 225 -13.13 -30.85 40.70
C HIS A 225 -11.69 -31.01 41.23
N HIS A 226 -11.44 -30.66 42.50
CA HIS A 226 -10.12 -30.66 43.16
C HIS A 226 -9.39 -32.01 43.36
N GLY A 227 -9.73 -33.09 42.66
CA GLY A 227 -9.10 -34.41 42.91
C GLY A 227 -9.24 -35.47 41.81
N GLY A 228 -9.76 -35.12 40.63
CA GLY A 228 -9.89 -36.03 39.49
C GLY A 228 -9.46 -35.36 38.19
N GLY A 229 -9.11 -36.14 37.16
CA GLY A 229 -8.78 -35.60 35.84
C GLY A 229 -9.93 -34.77 35.26
N HIS A 230 -9.62 -33.58 34.76
CA HIS A 230 -10.54 -32.68 34.09
C HIS A 230 -10.77 -33.10 32.64
N VAL A 231 -11.92 -32.71 32.08
CA VAL A 231 -12.23 -32.89 30.66
C VAL A 231 -12.50 -31.54 30.01
N LEU A 232 -11.72 -31.23 28.97
CA LEU A 232 -12.04 -30.18 28.01
C LEU A 232 -12.75 -30.85 26.82
N ALA A 233 -13.99 -30.45 26.58
CA ALA A 233 -14.82 -30.97 25.50
C ALA A 233 -15.24 -29.80 24.59
N VAL A 234 -14.90 -29.89 23.31
CA VAL A 234 -15.12 -28.84 22.33
C VAL A 234 -15.91 -29.39 21.15
N ARG A 235 -17.01 -28.74 20.79
CA ARG A 235 -17.77 -29.01 19.57
C ARG A 235 -17.46 -27.92 18.55
N VAL A 236 -17.17 -28.32 17.33
CA VAL A 236 -17.00 -27.44 16.18
C VAL A 236 -18.03 -27.84 15.13
N SER A 237 -18.97 -26.95 14.84
CA SER A 237 -19.94 -27.10 13.76
C SER A 237 -19.52 -26.21 12.60
N GLY A 238 -19.08 -26.84 11.50
CA GLY A 238 -18.62 -26.16 10.30
C GLY A 238 -19.77 -25.70 9.41
N ASP A 239 -19.45 -24.85 8.43
CA ASP A 239 -20.37 -24.34 7.41
C ASP A 239 -20.34 -25.13 6.10
N GLY A 240 -19.56 -26.21 6.06
CA GLY A 240 -19.37 -27.05 4.88
C GLY A 240 -18.35 -26.52 3.86
N SER A 241 -17.70 -25.38 4.12
CA SER A 241 -16.60 -24.86 3.28
C SER A 241 -15.31 -25.67 3.44
N GLU A 242 -15.06 -26.18 4.65
CA GLU A 242 -13.95 -27.05 4.98
C GLU A 242 -14.30 -28.02 6.13
N PRO A 243 -13.58 -29.15 6.26
CA PRO A 243 -13.79 -30.08 7.37
C PRO A 243 -13.56 -29.41 8.74
N PRO A 244 -14.45 -29.60 9.74
CA PRO A 244 -14.27 -29.02 11.07
C PRO A 244 -12.97 -29.47 11.72
N HIS A 245 -12.17 -28.50 12.14
CA HIS A 245 -10.89 -28.69 12.82
C HIS A 245 -10.79 -27.78 14.04
N LEU A 246 -9.86 -28.07 14.94
CA LEU A 246 -9.70 -27.36 16.20
C LEU A 246 -8.24 -27.02 16.45
N LEU A 247 -8.00 -25.80 16.90
CA LEU A 247 -6.80 -25.38 17.60
C LEU A 247 -7.22 -24.87 18.98
N ALA A 248 -6.65 -25.41 20.06
CA ALA A 248 -7.08 -25.06 21.41
C ALA A 248 -5.92 -25.05 22.41
N ALA A 249 -5.92 -24.06 23.30
CA ALA A 249 -5.00 -23.99 24.44
C ALA A 249 -5.71 -23.52 25.70
N LEU A 250 -5.46 -24.20 26.82
CA LEU A 250 -5.93 -23.83 28.15
C LEU A 250 -4.74 -23.45 29.02
N THR A 251 -4.72 -22.22 29.52
CA THR A 251 -3.64 -21.67 30.34
C THR A 251 -4.12 -21.28 31.73
N ASP A 252 -3.21 -21.33 32.71
CA ASP A 252 -3.47 -20.91 34.10
C ASP A 252 -3.38 -19.38 34.31
N GLY A 253 -3.02 -18.64 33.26
CA GLY A 253 -3.16 -17.19 33.21
C GLY A 253 -2.04 -16.36 33.82
N THR A 254 -0.88 -16.95 34.18
CA THR A 254 0.28 -16.17 34.65
C THR A 254 0.95 -15.42 33.48
N PRO A 255 0.97 -14.07 33.46
CA PRO A 255 1.69 -13.29 32.46
C PRO A 255 3.21 -13.53 32.54
N ARG A 256 3.92 -13.37 31.42
CA ARG A 256 5.39 -13.48 31.37
C ARG A 256 6.06 -12.23 30.82
N PRO A 257 7.12 -11.71 31.46
CA PRO A 257 8.12 -10.88 30.79
C PRO A 257 9.06 -11.77 29.95
N ARG A 258 9.42 -11.32 28.74
CA ARG A 258 10.56 -11.90 27.98
C ARG A 258 11.88 -11.31 28.54
N PRO A 259 12.98 -12.10 28.68
CA PRO A 259 13.16 -13.53 28.43
C PRO A 259 13.15 -14.41 29.71
N GLY A 260 12.66 -15.66 29.64
CA GLY A 260 12.72 -16.65 30.74
C GLY A 260 12.22 -18.06 30.34
N PRO A 261 12.65 -19.15 31.03
CA PRO A 261 12.28 -20.54 30.69
C PRO A 261 10.77 -20.75 30.82
N ALA A 262 10.17 -21.61 30.00
CA ALA A 262 8.73 -21.81 29.83
C ALA A 262 7.95 -22.29 31.08
N VAL A 263 6.64 -21.97 31.15
CA VAL A 263 5.71 -22.52 32.17
C VAL A 263 4.87 -23.51 31.38
N PRO A 264 4.87 -24.78 31.77
CA PRO A 264 4.17 -25.80 31.00
C PRO A 264 2.64 -25.76 31.23
N HIS A 265 1.87 -25.88 30.14
CA HIS A 265 0.40 -25.72 30.07
C HIS A 265 -0.41 -26.79 30.82
N ALA A 266 -1.70 -26.50 31.03
CA ALA A 266 -2.69 -27.48 31.48
C ALA A 266 -3.21 -28.37 30.31
N VAL A 267 -3.46 -27.80 29.12
CA VAL A 267 -3.85 -28.52 27.88
C VAL A 267 -3.44 -27.74 26.62
N ALA A 268 -2.92 -28.43 25.59
CA ALA A 268 -2.74 -27.94 24.21
C ALA A 268 -3.34 -28.95 23.22
N SER A 269 -3.85 -28.52 22.07
CA SER A 269 -4.37 -29.41 21.02
C SER A 269 -3.26 -30.15 20.29
N ASP A 270 -3.35 -31.47 20.26
CA ASP A 270 -2.41 -32.39 19.60
C ASP A 270 -3.11 -33.73 19.25
N ASP A 271 -2.35 -34.68 18.71
CA ASP A 271 -2.86 -36.02 18.35
C ASP A 271 -3.20 -36.93 19.56
N SER A 272 -3.04 -36.44 20.80
CA SER A 272 -3.50 -37.13 22.01
C SER A 272 -5.00 -36.96 22.24
N TRP A 273 -5.60 -35.90 21.70
CA TRP A 273 -7.03 -35.64 21.79
C TRP A 273 -7.86 -36.73 21.11
N ARG A 274 -9.10 -36.90 21.56
CA ARG A 274 -10.10 -37.74 20.87
C ARG A 274 -10.96 -36.86 19.97
N ALA A 275 -11.24 -37.30 18.75
CA ALA A 275 -12.07 -36.56 17.81
C ALA A 275 -13.01 -37.47 17.02
N ARG A 276 -14.26 -37.04 16.83
CA ARG A 276 -15.24 -37.77 16.01
C ARG A 276 -16.11 -36.81 15.21
N GLY A 277 -16.15 -37.04 13.89
CA GLY A 277 -16.99 -36.32 12.94
C GLY A 277 -18.38 -36.94 12.81
N PHE A 278 -19.38 -36.09 12.60
CA PHE A 278 -20.78 -36.44 12.41
C PHE A 278 -21.36 -35.65 11.22
N ALA A 279 -22.33 -36.24 10.53
CA ALA A 279 -23.04 -35.56 9.45
C ALA A 279 -24.04 -34.54 10.00
N HIS A 280 -24.60 -34.78 11.20
CA HIS A 280 -25.55 -33.89 11.85
C HIS A 280 -25.40 -33.90 13.39
N GLU A 281 -25.66 -32.76 14.03
CA GLU A 281 -25.56 -32.61 15.50
C GLU A 281 -26.40 -33.62 16.30
N ALA A 282 -27.57 -34.03 15.77
CA ALA A 282 -28.45 -34.99 16.43
C ALA A 282 -27.82 -36.38 16.62
N GLN A 283 -26.69 -36.67 15.95
CA GLN A 283 -25.96 -37.93 16.07
C GLN A 283 -24.95 -37.92 17.22
N ILE A 284 -24.69 -36.76 17.83
CA ILE A 284 -23.75 -36.62 18.94
C ILE A 284 -24.38 -37.22 20.20
N PRO A 285 -23.72 -38.14 20.92
CA PRO A 285 -24.21 -38.66 22.19
C PRO A 285 -24.50 -37.54 23.19
N ALA A 286 -25.63 -37.55 23.90
CA ALA A 286 -26.06 -36.42 24.74
C ALA A 286 -25.12 -36.12 25.93
N ASP A 287 -24.41 -37.15 26.41
CA ASP A 287 -23.47 -37.08 27.53
C ASP A 287 -22.01 -36.95 27.07
N TRP A 288 -21.75 -36.76 25.77
CA TRP A 288 -20.40 -36.73 25.19
C TRP A 288 -19.46 -35.73 25.83
N ALA A 289 -19.93 -34.67 26.50
CA ALA A 289 -19.10 -33.65 27.15
C ALA A 289 -18.83 -33.94 28.64
N ALA A 290 -19.48 -34.95 29.21
CA ALA A 290 -19.39 -35.27 30.63
C ALA A 290 -18.00 -35.88 30.98
N PRO A 291 -17.49 -35.65 32.20
CA PRO A 291 -16.26 -36.29 32.67
C PRO A 291 -16.31 -37.83 32.65
N ALA A 292 -17.49 -38.40 32.95
CA ALA A 292 -17.73 -39.84 33.05
C ALA A 292 -17.97 -40.54 31.70
N PHE A 293 -18.05 -39.79 30.59
CA PHE A 293 -18.26 -40.36 29.26
C PHE A 293 -17.08 -41.27 28.86
N ASP A 294 -17.37 -42.44 28.30
CA ASP A 294 -16.36 -43.40 27.85
C ASP A 294 -15.92 -43.13 26.40
N ASP A 295 -14.70 -42.63 26.27
CA ASP A 295 -14.00 -42.32 25.02
C ASP A 295 -12.76 -43.22 24.82
N GLY A 296 -12.69 -44.37 25.51
CA GLY A 296 -11.53 -45.24 25.57
C GLY A 296 -11.34 -46.19 24.37
N ASP A 297 -12.38 -46.49 23.61
CA ASP A 297 -12.29 -47.38 22.43
C ASP A 297 -11.89 -46.59 21.17
N ASP A 298 -10.62 -46.73 20.75
CA ASP A 298 -10.06 -46.07 19.56
C ASP A 298 -10.80 -46.41 18.25
N ARG A 299 -11.60 -47.48 18.20
CA ARG A 299 -12.43 -47.82 17.02
C ARG A 299 -13.71 -46.98 16.93
N VAL A 300 -14.17 -46.47 18.07
CA VAL A 300 -15.42 -45.70 18.21
C VAL A 300 -15.13 -44.20 18.40
N TRP A 301 -14.06 -43.89 19.11
CA TRP A 301 -13.52 -42.55 19.35
C TRP A 301 -12.02 -42.55 19.05
N PRO A 302 -11.63 -42.38 17.78
CA PRO A 302 -10.22 -42.37 17.43
C PRO A 302 -9.50 -41.15 18.00
N ARG A 303 -8.17 -41.26 18.07
CA ARG A 303 -7.30 -40.09 18.24
C ARG A 303 -7.52 -39.10 17.11
N ALA A 304 -7.43 -37.82 17.45
CA ALA A 304 -7.49 -36.75 16.49
C ALA A 304 -6.27 -36.82 15.56
N LEU A 305 -6.47 -36.42 14.30
CA LEU A 305 -5.40 -36.29 13.33
C LEU A 305 -4.83 -34.88 13.41
N ALA A 306 -3.56 -34.75 13.79
CA ALA A 306 -2.80 -33.51 13.64
C ALA A 306 -2.61 -33.20 12.14
N VAL A 307 -3.03 -32.01 11.70
CA VAL A 307 -3.01 -31.61 10.28
C VAL A 307 -2.08 -30.46 9.95
N GLY A 308 -1.49 -29.83 10.95
CA GLY A 308 -0.54 -28.73 10.80
C GLY A 308 -0.34 -28.02 12.14
N ARG A 309 0.75 -27.28 12.28
CA ARG A 309 1.01 -26.42 13.44
C ARG A 309 0.21 -25.12 13.32
N ASN A 310 0.07 -24.37 14.42
CA ASN A 310 -0.40 -22.98 14.30
C ASN A 310 0.56 -22.19 13.41
N GLY A 311 0.04 -21.32 12.54
CA GLY A 311 0.83 -20.59 11.55
C GLY A 311 0.99 -21.31 10.21
N ASP A 312 0.86 -22.64 10.16
CA ASP A 312 0.99 -23.38 8.90
C ASP A 312 -0.15 -23.02 7.92
N ALA A 313 0.21 -22.87 6.64
CA ALA A 313 -0.76 -22.79 5.55
C ALA A 313 -1.65 -24.07 5.53
N PRO A 314 -2.95 -23.97 5.18
CA PRO A 314 -3.66 -22.81 4.63
C PRO A 314 -4.32 -21.89 5.68
N HIS A 315 -4.18 -22.20 6.97
CA HIS A 315 -5.00 -21.60 8.04
C HIS A 315 -4.33 -20.40 8.72
N GLY A 316 -3.04 -20.18 8.48
CA GLY A 316 -2.27 -19.06 9.01
C GLY A 316 -2.16 -19.03 10.54
N ARG A 317 -1.89 -17.86 11.13
CA ARG A 317 -1.84 -17.67 12.59
C ARG A 317 -3.23 -17.34 13.12
N ALA A 318 -3.73 -18.15 14.06
CA ALA A 318 -4.97 -17.83 14.77
C ALA A 318 -4.79 -16.53 15.61
N PRO A 319 -5.82 -15.68 15.74
CA PRO A 319 -5.72 -14.50 16.60
C PRO A 319 -5.49 -14.93 18.06
N GLU A 320 -4.53 -14.29 18.71
CA GLU A 320 -4.37 -14.26 20.17
C GLU A 320 -5.64 -13.66 20.81
N SER A 321 -5.78 -13.72 22.15
CA SER A 321 -6.96 -13.16 22.84
C SER A 321 -7.39 -11.83 22.26
N TYR A 322 -8.70 -11.70 22.08
CA TYR A 322 -9.29 -10.47 21.60
C TYR A 322 -8.87 -9.30 22.49
N ARG A 323 -8.14 -8.37 21.87
CA ARG A 323 -7.78 -7.08 22.44
C ARG A 323 -8.65 -6.01 21.78
N PRO A 324 -9.75 -5.59 22.44
CA PRO A 324 -10.70 -4.68 21.84
C PRO A 324 -10.06 -3.33 21.52
N SER A 325 -10.51 -2.71 20.43
CA SER A 325 -10.16 -1.32 20.13
C SER A 325 -10.83 -0.40 21.15
N PRO A 326 -10.06 0.44 21.87
CA PRO A 326 -10.62 1.32 22.87
C PRO A 326 -11.23 2.56 22.21
N PHE A 327 -12.34 3.00 22.78
CA PHE A 327 -12.88 4.35 22.62
C PHE A 327 -12.19 5.27 23.62
N LEU A 328 -11.84 6.47 23.17
CA LEU A 328 -11.37 7.58 23.97
C LEU A 328 -12.31 8.76 23.71
N ARG A 329 -12.82 9.43 24.75
CA ARG A 329 -13.71 10.59 24.59
C ARG A 329 -13.44 11.68 25.63
N GLN A 330 -13.77 12.92 25.29
CA GLN A 330 -13.82 14.05 26.21
C GLN A 330 -14.97 14.98 25.83
N ASP A 331 -15.75 15.42 26.83
CA ASP A 331 -16.75 16.46 26.68
C ASP A 331 -16.15 17.84 27.00
N PHE A 332 -16.55 18.86 26.25
CA PHE A 332 -16.10 20.24 26.46
C PHE A 332 -17.18 21.25 26.05
N THR A 333 -17.02 22.52 26.43
CA THR A 333 -17.97 23.58 26.12
C THR A 333 -17.29 24.79 25.50
N LEU A 334 -17.78 25.23 24.35
CA LEU A 334 -17.33 26.47 23.69
C LEU A 334 -18.26 27.62 24.06
N ARG A 335 -17.69 28.72 24.58
CA ARG A 335 -18.46 29.88 25.07
C ARG A 335 -18.75 30.92 23.99
N ALA A 336 -17.92 30.98 22.94
CA ALA A 336 -18.05 31.91 21.83
C ALA A 336 -18.20 31.16 20.51
N GLY A 337 -18.75 31.85 19.49
CA GLY A 337 -18.93 31.29 18.15
C GLY A 337 -17.61 30.87 17.52
N VAL A 338 -17.66 29.86 16.64
CA VAL A 338 -16.48 29.32 15.94
C VAL A 338 -16.30 30.05 14.61
N ARG A 339 -15.11 30.62 14.39
CA ARG A 339 -14.69 31.18 13.10
C ARG A 339 -13.92 30.15 12.28
N ARG A 340 -13.02 29.41 12.90
CA ARG A 340 -12.16 28.38 12.27
C ARG A 340 -11.74 27.37 13.33
N ALA A 341 -11.65 26.09 12.98
CA ALA A 341 -11.11 25.07 13.88
C ALA A 341 -10.27 24.02 13.15
N ARG A 342 -9.18 23.61 13.78
CA ARG A 342 -8.26 22.57 13.29
C ARG A 342 -8.03 21.51 14.34
N LEU A 343 -8.10 20.25 13.91
CA LEU A 343 -7.71 19.10 14.70
C LEU A 343 -6.39 18.55 14.16
N TYR A 344 -5.35 18.57 14.98
CA TYR A 344 -4.06 17.94 14.75
C TYR A 344 -4.03 16.61 15.50
N ALA A 345 -3.75 15.50 14.83
CA ALA A 345 -3.82 14.19 15.46
C ALA A 345 -2.78 13.22 14.92
N THR A 346 -2.32 12.33 15.81
CA THR A 346 -1.48 11.18 15.51
C THR A 346 -1.74 10.06 16.54
N SER A 347 -1.24 8.86 16.28
CA SER A 347 -1.35 7.72 17.19
C SER A 347 -0.12 6.80 17.15
N LEU A 348 0.17 6.14 18.27
CA LEU A 348 0.92 4.89 18.28
C LEU A 348 -0.08 3.76 18.04
N GLY A 349 -0.01 3.14 16.87
CA GLY A 349 -1.09 2.35 16.28
C GLY A 349 -1.80 3.15 15.19
N ILE A 350 -3.07 2.82 14.93
CA ILE A 350 -3.92 3.58 14.01
C ILE A 350 -5.19 4.07 14.69
N HIS A 351 -5.83 5.10 14.13
CA HIS A 351 -7.00 5.73 14.74
C HIS A 351 -8.10 6.11 13.75
N GLU A 352 -9.34 6.20 14.26
CA GLU A 352 -10.45 6.94 13.65
C GLU A 352 -10.90 8.04 14.62
N LEU A 353 -10.96 9.29 14.16
CA LEU A 353 -11.38 10.45 14.96
C LEU A 353 -12.88 10.73 14.83
N ARG A 354 -13.50 11.18 15.92
CA ARG A 354 -14.92 11.53 16.02
C ARG A 354 -15.09 12.90 16.67
N LEU A 355 -16.07 13.67 16.20
CA LEU A 355 -16.45 14.96 16.77
C LEU A 355 -17.95 15.18 16.58
N ASN A 356 -18.68 15.31 17.69
CA ASN A 356 -20.13 15.55 17.74
C ASN A 356 -20.95 14.57 16.88
N GLY A 357 -20.68 13.27 16.97
CA GLY A 357 -21.38 12.24 16.20
C GLY A 357 -20.90 12.06 14.75
N ALA A 358 -19.95 12.87 14.27
CA ALA A 358 -19.40 12.78 12.93
C ALA A 358 -17.97 12.22 12.94
N ARG A 359 -17.62 11.41 11.93
CA ARG A 359 -16.23 11.06 11.63
C ARG A 359 -15.48 12.32 11.20
N VAL A 360 -14.27 12.52 11.73
CA VAL A 360 -13.40 13.61 11.28
C VAL A 360 -12.56 13.11 10.10
N GLY A 361 -12.73 13.76 8.95
CA GLY A 361 -12.07 13.36 7.71
C GLY A 361 -12.60 12.03 7.16
N ASP A 362 -11.89 11.53 6.15
CA ASP A 362 -12.20 10.32 5.38
C ASP A 362 -10.96 9.40 5.25
N GLU A 363 -9.94 9.65 6.07
CA GLU A 363 -8.67 8.93 6.03
C GLU A 363 -8.81 7.55 6.70
N GLU A 364 -8.29 6.53 6.03
CA GLU A 364 -8.22 5.15 6.50
C GLU A 364 -6.81 4.86 7.03
N LEU A 365 -6.70 4.01 8.06
CA LEU A 365 -5.42 3.54 8.62
C LEU A 365 -4.46 4.66 9.08
N ALA A 366 -4.98 5.84 9.43
CA ALA A 366 -4.18 6.97 9.90
C ALA A 366 -3.47 6.63 11.23
N PRO A 367 -2.22 7.09 11.46
CA PRO A 367 -1.43 8.01 10.63
C PRO A 367 -0.62 7.33 9.51
N GLY A 368 -0.73 6.01 9.34
CA GLY A 368 0.14 5.22 8.47
C GLY A 368 1.33 4.62 9.20
N TRP A 369 2.20 3.96 8.44
CA TRP A 369 3.40 3.27 8.90
C TRP A 369 4.65 4.13 8.71
N THR A 370 5.34 4.38 9.81
CA THR A 370 6.68 4.97 9.88
C THR A 370 7.53 4.14 10.85
N ASP A 371 8.84 4.39 10.91
CA ASP A 371 9.63 3.84 12.01
C ASP A 371 9.31 4.56 13.33
N TYR A 372 8.38 3.98 14.12
CA TYR A 372 7.89 4.57 15.36
C TYR A 372 8.94 4.70 16.48
N ASP A 373 10.17 4.19 16.33
CA ASP A 373 11.27 4.50 17.27
C ASP A 373 11.86 5.90 17.01
N HIS A 374 11.66 6.43 15.80
CA HIS A 374 12.34 7.62 15.33
C HIS A 374 11.38 8.73 14.92
N ARG A 375 10.22 8.38 14.35
CA ARG A 375 9.20 9.34 13.97
C ARG A 375 7.79 8.76 13.86
N VAL A 376 6.82 9.65 13.99
CA VAL A 376 5.41 9.42 13.66
C VAL A 376 4.86 10.61 12.90
N ALA A 377 4.02 10.34 11.89
CA ALA A 377 3.35 11.39 11.13
C ALA A 377 2.10 11.91 11.87
N TYR A 378 1.83 13.20 11.79
CA TYR A 378 0.55 13.79 12.19
C TYR A 378 -0.23 14.33 10.99
N ARG A 379 -1.56 14.40 11.17
CA ARG A 379 -2.52 14.93 10.19
C ARG A 379 -3.22 16.15 10.74
N THR A 380 -3.68 17.02 9.82
CA THR A 380 -4.41 18.24 10.13
C THR A 380 -5.77 18.19 9.44
N HIS A 381 -6.85 18.33 10.21
CA HIS A 381 -8.22 18.30 9.71
C HIS A 381 -8.93 19.63 9.94
N ASP A 382 -9.68 20.11 8.94
CA ASP A 382 -10.64 21.19 9.12
C ASP A 382 -11.90 20.64 9.80
N VAL A 383 -12.14 21.05 11.04
CA VAL A 383 -13.30 20.64 11.84
C VAL A 383 -14.25 21.80 12.14
N THR A 384 -14.11 22.92 11.42
CA THR A 384 -14.87 24.15 11.66
C THR A 384 -16.38 23.90 11.63
N GLY A 385 -16.86 23.15 10.63
CA GLY A 385 -18.28 22.86 10.46
C GLY A 385 -18.85 21.79 11.39
N LEU A 386 -18.01 21.13 12.19
CA LEU A 386 -18.42 20.07 13.11
C LEU A 386 -18.64 20.58 14.54
N LEU A 387 -18.16 21.77 14.86
CA LEU A 387 -18.28 22.38 16.18
C LEU A 387 -19.52 23.26 16.31
N ARG A 388 -19.98 23.44 17.54
CA ARG A 388 -21.06 24.37 17.89
C ARG A 388 -20.73 25.16 19.15
N THR A 389 -21.35 26.34 19.31
CA THR A 389 -21.37 27.02 20.61
C THR A 389 -22.15 26.16 21.62
N GLY A 390 -21.65 26.04 22.85
CA GLY A 390 -22.21 25.16 23.87
C GLY A 390 -21.48 23.81 23.97
N PRO A 391 -22.17 22.73 24.40
CA PRO A 391 -21.57 21.41 24.60
C PRO A 391 -21.11 20.74 23.30
N ASN A 392 -19.91 20.17 23.33
CA ASN A 392 -19.28 19.40 22.27
C ASN A 392 -18.57 18.16 22.85
N THR A 393 -18.37 17.15 22.02
CA THR A 393 -17.63 15.92 22.36
C THR A 393 -16.71 15.58 21.22
N TRP A 394 -15.45 15.27 21.55
CA TRP A 394 -14.50 14.69 20.61
C TRP A 394 -13.96 13.38 21.17
N GLY A 395 -13.54 12.51 20.27
CA GLY A 395 -13.03 11.21 20.65
C GLY A 395 -12.29 10.51 19.51
N ALA A 396 -11.76 9.34 19.83
CA ALA A 396 -11.09 8.48 18.87
C ALA A 396 -11.35 7.00 19.18
N VAL A 397 -11.26 6.18 18.15
CA VAL A 397 -11.14 4.73 18.26
C VAL A 397 -9.71 4.37 17.88
N LEU A 398 -9.01 3.58 18.71
CA LEU A 398 -7.63 3.13 18.42
C LEU A 398 -7.60 1.66 18.00
N ALA A 399 -6.64 1.29 17.15
CA ALA A 399 -6.34 -0.10 16.83
C ALA A 399 -4.83 -0.32 16.70
N ASP A 400 -4.42 -1.59 16.70
CA ASP A 400 -3.02 -1.99 16.85
C ASP A 400 -2.15 -1.51 15.66
N GLY A 401 -2.69 -1.56 14.44
CA GLY A 401 -2.01 -1.13 13.22
C GLY A 401 -0.62 -1.78 13.05
N TRP A 402 0.32 -1.04 12.45
CA TRP A 402 1.72 -1.49 12.34
C TRP A 402 2.50 -1.41 13.66
N TYR A 403 2.04 -0.62 14.63
CA TYR A 403 2.76 -0.38 15.88
C TYR A 403 2.72 -1.63 16.80
N ALA A 404 1.50 -2.15 17.04
CA ALA A 404 1.28 -3.27 17.95
C ALA A 404 0.78 -4.55 17.26
N GLY A 405 0.30 -4.48 16.02
CA GLY A 405 -0.28 -5.61 15.29
C GLY A 405 0.78 -6.51 14.65
N ASN A 406 0.36 -7.51 13.88
CA ASN A 406 1.24 -8.35 13.09
C ASN A 406 2.00 -7.50 12.08
N LEU A 407 3.32 -7.61 12.15
CA LEU A 407 4.24 -6.87 11.32
C LEU A 407 4.98 -7.84 10.42
N CYS A 408 4.47 -7.96 9.21
CA CYS A 408 4.99 -8.85 8.17
C CYS A 408 5.10 -10.29 8.70
N ILE A 409 6.16 -11.01 8.30
CA ILE A 409 6.44 -12.39 8.72
C ILE A 409 6.93 -12.51 10.17
N PHE A 410 7.11 -11.39 10.88
CA PHE A 410 7.81 -11.35 12.17
C PHE A 410 6.87 -11.42 13.38
N GLY A 411 5.56 -11.43 13.19
CA GLY A 411 4.57 -11.42 14.28
C GLY A 411 4.36 -10.02 14.87
N LYS A 412 3.89 -9.93 16.11
CA LYS A 412 3.33 -8.69 16.69
C LYS A 412 4.27 -7.89 17.58
N GLN A 413 3.85 -6.66 17.90
CA GLN A 413 4.40 -5.82 18.98
C GLN A 413 5.89 -5.50 18.87
N HIS A 414 6.37 -5.29 17.65
CA HIS A 414 7.75 -4.92 17.40
C HIS A 414 8.06 -3.46 17.75
N TYR A 415 7.07 -2.56 17.74
CA TYR A 415 7.25 -1.16 18.18
C TYR A 415 6.79 -0.92 19.61
N GLY A 416 5.68 -1.54 19.99
CA GLY A 416 5.25 -1.54 21.37
C GLY A 416 3.91 -2.25 21.54
N SER A 417 3.46 -2.36 22.78
CA SER A 417 2.19 -3.00 23.11
C SER A 417 1.09 -1.96 23.34
N ALA A 418 1.36 -0.79 23.91
CA ALA A 418 0.34 0.20 24.29
C ALA A 418 -0.05 1.13 23.13
N ARG A 419 -1.30 1.06 22.66
CA ARG A 419 -1.84 2.01 21.69
C ARG A 419 -2.00 3.37 22.34
N ALA A 420 -1.73 4.46 21.63
CA ALA A 420 -1.85 5.79 22.24
C ALA A 420 -2.35 6.83 21.24
N LEU A 421 -3.13 7.79 21.73
CA LEU A 421 -3.57 8.98 20.99
C LEU A 421 -2.78 10.20 21.45
N ARG A 422 -2.42 11.06 20.50
CA ARG A 422 -2.00 12.43 20.78
C ARG A 422 -2.76 13.37 19.86
N ALA A 423 -3.53 14.30 20.43
CA ALA A 423 -4.36 15.21 19.66
C ALA A 423 -4.45 16.62 20.25
N LEU A 424 -4.52 17.63 19.38
CA LEU A 424 -4.67 19.04 19.70
C LEU A 424 -5.76 19.66 18.80
N LEU A 425 -6.80 20.20 19.42
CA LEU A 425 -7.86 20.97 18.78
C LEU A 425 -7.64 22.47 19.04
N VAL A 426 -7.47 23.25 17.97
CA VAL A 426 -7.32 24.71 18.01
C VAL A 426 -8.55 25.35 17.39
N VAL A 427 -9.27 26.17 18.18
CA VAL A 427 -10.50 26.85 17.78
C VAL A 427 -10.29 28.36 17.84
N GLU A 428 -10.42 29.03 16.71
CA GLU A 428 -10.47 30.48 16.62
C GLU A 428 -11.92 30.94 16.67
N HIS A 429 -12.20 31.87 17.59
CA HIS A 429 -13.55 32.35 17.83
C HIS A 429 -13.89 33.59 17.01
N THR A 430 -15.19 33.85 16.86
CA THR A 430 -15.71 35.04 16.17
C THR A 430 -15.38 36.36 16.88
N ASP A 431 -15.05 36.31 18.18
CA ASP A 431 -14.62 37.45 18.98
C ASP A 431 -13.09 37.70 18.93
N GLY A 432 -12.35 36.90 18.15
CA GLY A 432 -10.90 36.98 18.02
C GLY A 432 -10.10 36.17 19.05
N SER A 433 -10.74 35.58 20.06
CA SER A 433 -10.07 34.70 21.03
C SER A 433 -9.75 33.32 20.43
N THR A 434 -8.88 32.56 21.09
CA THR A 434 -8.52 31.18 20.68
C THR A 434 -8.67 30.22 21.86
N THR A 435 -9.34 29.09 21.65
CA THR A 435 -9.40 27.95 22.57
C THR A 435 -8.49 26.83 22.07
N ARG A 436 -7.70 26.23 22.96
CA ARG A 436 -6.89 25.03 22.69
C ARG A 436 -7.29 23.91 23.64
N LEU A 437 -7.66 22.76 23.08
CA LEU A 437 -8.00 21.54 23.80
C LEU A 437 -7.05 20.43 23.36
N ARG A 438 -6.58 19.62 24.31
CA ARG A 438 -5.51 18.65 24.07
C ARG A 438 -5.79 17.35 24.80
N THR A 439 -5.15 16.28 24.37
CA THR A 439 -5.11 15.02 25.12
C THR A 439 -4.32 15.21 26.42
N THR A 440 -4.90 14.80 27.55
CA THR A 440 -4.33 14.90 28.91
C THR A 440 -4.71 13.68 29.75
N ALA A 441 -3.80 13.24 30.62
CA ALA A 441 -4.02 12.19 31.61
C ALA A 441 -4.49 12.73 32.97
N ASP A 442 -5.29 13.81 32.97
CA ASP A 442 -5.80 14.48 34.18
C ASP A 442 -7.20 14.00 34.61
N GLY A 443 -7.70 12.96 33.95
CA GLY A 443 -9.03 12.39 34.18
C GLY A 443 -10.18 13.07 33.43
N SER A 444 -9.89 14.08 32.59
CA SER A 444 -10.91 14.68 31.72
C SER A 444 -11.30 13.79 30.53
N TRP A 445 -10.36 12.96 30.07
CA TRP A 445 -10.60 11.93 29.07
C TRP A 445 -11.08 10.62 29.69
N HIS A 446 -12.03 9.98 29.03
CA HIS A 446 -12.61 8.70 29.43
C HIS A 446 -12.40 7.64 28.36
N ALA A 447 -12.26 6.39 28.78
CA ALA A 447 -11.94 5.24 27.97
C ALA A 447 -12.85 4.03 28.26
N SER A 448 -13.20 3.30 27.21
CA SER A 448 -13.94 2.03 27.28
C SER A 448 -13.60 1.16 26.09
N ASP A 449 -13.74 -0.15 26.22
CA ASP A 449 -13.71 -1.05 25.07
C ASP A 449 -14.86 -0.77 24.10
N GLY A 450 -14.59 -0.88 22.80
CA GLY A 450 -15.57 -0.74 21.74
C GLY A 450 -16.10 -2.07 21.16
N PRO A 451 -16.93 -1.99 20.10
CA PRO A 451 -17.50 -3.14 19.40
C PRO A 451 -16.47 -3.86 18.52
N VAL A 452 -15.39 -3.20 18.09
CA VAL A 452 -14.23 -3.87 17.46
C VAL A 452 -13.49 -4.64 18.54
N ARG A 453 -13.59 -5.97 18.50
CA ARG A 453 -13.04 -6.89 19.51
C ARG A 453 -11.61 -7.31 19.18
N TYR A 454 -11.26 -7.28 17.90
CA TYR A 454 -9.92 -7.55 17.39
C TYR A 454 -9.76 -6.85 16.06
N ALA A 455 -8.58 -6.31 15.79
CA ALA A 455 -8.24 -5.70 14.51
C ALA A 455 -6.76 -5.87 14.22
N ASP A 456 -6.45 -6.49 13.10
CA ASP A 456 -5.10 -6.71 12.63
C ASP A 456 -5.03 -6.59 11.11
N LEU A 457 -3.98 -5.95 10.60
CA LEU A 457 -3.83 -5.68 9.17
C LEU A 457 -3.75 -6.96 8.33
N GLN A 458 -3.22 -8.07 8.87
CA GLN A 458 -3.04 -9.32 8.14
C GLN A 458 -4.15 -10.34 8.43
N ASN A 459 -4.62 -10.37 9.68
CA ASN A 459 -5.54 -11.40 10.14
C ASN A 459 -7.02 -11.03 10.05
N GLY A 460 -7.35 -9.75 9.87
CA GLY A 460 -8.71 -9.23 9.74
C GLY A 460 -9.27 -8.57 11.00
N GLU A 461 -10.56 -8.26 10.98
CA GLU A 461 -11.28 -7.58 12.05
C GLU A 461 -12.44 -8.42 12.60
N VAL A 462 -12.62 -8.43 13.93
CA VAL A 462 -13.79 -9.02 14.60
C VAL A 462 -14.60 -7.89 15.21
N TYR A 463 -15.88 -7.79 14.84
CA TYR A 463 -16.79 -6.74 15.28
C TYR A 463 -18.05 -7.34 15.90
N ASP A 464 -18.38 -6.95 17.13
CA ASP A 464 -19.62 -7.34 17.81
C ASP A 464 -20.57 -6.14 17.96
N ALA A 465 -21.58 -6.06 17.09
CA ALA A 465 -22.51 -4.94 17.06
C ALA A 465 -23.41 -4.86 18.31
N ARG A 466 -23.51 -5.95 19.10
CA ARG A 466 -24.23 -5.93 20.39
C ARG A 466 -23.51 -5.08 21.45
N ARG A 467 -22.24 -4.76 21.21
CA ARG A 467 -21.38 -3.95 22.09
C ARG A 467 -21.21 -2.50 21.61
N GLU A 468 -21.94 -2.08 20.59
CA GLU A 468 -21.98 -0.68 20.20
C GLU A 468 -22.46 0.17 21.39
N ALA A 469 -21.91 1.38 21.52
CA ALA A 469 -22.34 2.40 22.46
C ALA A 469 -22.92 3.59 21.67
N PRO A 470 -24.20 3.54 21.24
CA PRO A 470 -24.78 4.60 20.43
C PRO A 470 -24.66 5.97 21.08
N GLY A 471 -24.20 6.96 20.32
CA GLY A 471 -24.03 8.33 20.79
C GLY A 471 -22.82 8.58 21.68
N TRP A 472 -21.92 7.60 21.89
CA TRP A 472 -20.71 7.77 22.72
C TRP A 472 -19.87 9.00 22.35
N ASP A 473 -19.90 9.43 21.10
CA ASP A 473 -19.19 10.58 20.55
C ASP A 473 -20.06 11.85 20.50
N THR A 474 -21.11 11.92 21.30
CA THR A 474 -22.01 13.09 21.44
C THR A 474 -22.10 13.58 22.90
N PRO A 475 -22.47 14.86 23.13
CA PRO A 475 -22.46 15.44 24.49
C PRO A 475 -23.52 14.90 25.44
N ASP A 476 -24.55 14.22 24.93
CA ASP A 476 -25.67 13.73 25.74
C ASP A 476 -25.42 12.31 26.30
N PHE A 477 -24.25 11.73 26.02
CA PHE A 477 -23.88 10.38 26.46
C PHE A 477 -23.35 10.36 27.90
N ASP A 478 -23.88 9.43 28.71
CA ASP A 478 -23.39 9.20 30.07
C ASP A 478 -22.18 8.26 30.08
N ALA A 479 -20.98 8.84 30.22
CA ALA A 479 -19.73 8.12 30.34
C ALA A 479 -19.32 7.83 31.80
N GLY A 480 -20.23 7.94 32.78
CA GLY A 480 -19.90 7.74 34.20
C GLY A 480 -19.41 6.32 34.55
N ALA A 481 -19.70 5.33 33.71
CA ALA A 481 -19.20 3.96 33.84
C ALA A 481 -17.86 3.71 33.14
N TRP A 482 -17.36 4.68 32.36
CA TRP A 482 -16.08 4.56 31.65
C TRP A 482 -14.92 4.89 32.59
N HIS A 483 -13.74 4.35 32.28
CA HIS A 483 -12.55 4.61 33.08
C HIS A 483 -11.87 5.90 32.65
N PRO A 484 -11.22 6.66 33.55
CA PRO A 484 -10.34 7.74 33.12
C PRO A 484 -9.23 7.20 32.20
N ALA A 485 -8.93 7.92 31.12
CA ALA A 485 -7.76 7.65 30.31
C ALA A 485 -6.48 7.91 31.12
N VAL A 486 -5.42 7.16 30.81
CA VAL A 486 -4.12 7.25 31.48
C VAL A 486 -3.05 7.73 30.51
N ALA A 487 -1.93 8.23 31.04
CA ALA A 487 -0.77 8.55 30.21
C ALA A 487 -0.23 7.28 29.55
N ALA A 488 0.35 7.41 28.37
CA ALA A 488 1.09 6.36 27.69
C ALA A 488 2.54 6.79 27.48
N ALA A 489 3.47 5.86 27.67
CA ALA A 489 4.86 6.08 27.27
C ALA A 489 4.99 6.09 25.74
N ALA A 490 5.74 7.05 25.21
CA ALA A 490 6.22 7.05 23.84
C ALA A 490 7.72 6.67 23.81
N PRO A 491 8.21 6.10 22.70
CA PRO A 491 9.64 5.88 22.50
C PRO A 491 10.47 7.16 22.73
N GLU A 492 11.61 7.02 23.40
CA GLU A 492 12.52 8.14 23.65
C GLU A 492 13.04 8.71 22.34
N GLY A 493 12.98 10.04 22.18
CA GLY A 493 13.44 10.71 20.96
C GLY A 493 12.48 10.61 19.78
N LEU A 494 11.26 10.09 19.97
CA LEU A 494 10.21 10.05 18.93
C LEU A 494 9.88 11.46 18.42
N ARG A 495 10.11 11.70 17.13
CA ARG A 495 9.77 12.97 16.46
C ARG A 495 8.38 12.95 15.83
N VAL A 496 7.61 14.01 16.03
CA VAL A 496 6.28 14.17 15.39
C VAL A 496 6.38 15.09 14.17
N LEU A 497 6.02 14.61 12.98
CA LEU A 497 6.21 15.34 11.72
C LEU A 497 4.90 15.48 10.94
N ALA A 498 4.70 16.59 10.23
CA ALA A 498 3.58 16.70 9.30
C ALA A 498 3.71 15.66 8.19
N SER A 499 2.64 14.95 7.87
CA SER A 499 2.66 13.96 6.80
C SER A 499 2.87 14.59 5.43
N LEU A 500 3.88 14.12 4.70
CA LEU A 500 4.04 14.40 3.26
C LEU A 500 3.18 13.49 2.39
N ALA A 501 3.02 12.23 2.80
CA ALA A 501 2.31 11.24 2.02
C ALA A 501 0.82 11.61 1.97
N PRO A 502 0.15 11.49 0.81
CA PRO A 502 -1.30 11.59 0.76
C PRO A 502 -1.94 10.50 1.66
N PRO A 503 -3.09 10.78 2.29
CA PRO A 503 -3.73 9.81 3.16
C PRO A 503 -4.28 8.63 2.37
N VAL A 504 -4.36 7.46 3.00
CA VAL A 504 -5.12 6.33 2.44
C VAL A 504 -6.61 6.65 2.54
N ARG A 505 -7.37 6.36 1.48
CA ARG A 505 -8.82 6.57 1.42
C ARG A 505 -9.52 5.39 0.76
N ALA A 506 -10.83 5.28 0.98
CA ALA A 506 -11.71 4.50 0.14
C ALA A 506 -11.88 5.19 -1.22
N GLN A 507 -11.35 4.58 -2.27
CA GLN A 507 -11.18 5.21 -3.58
C GLN A 507 -12.13 4.64 -4.64
N ARG A 508 -12.48 3.35 -4.54
CA ARG A 508 -13.39 2.70 -5.49
C ARG A 508 -14.27 1.66 -4.79
N GLU A 509 -15.56 1.66 -5.12
CA GLU A 509 -16.49 0.60 -4.74
C GLU A 509 -16.75 -0.32 -5.94
N LEU A 510 -16.68 -1.64 -5.74
CA LEU A 510 -16.93 -2.64 -6.77
C LEU A 510 -18.04 -3.61 -6.31
N PRO A 511 -19.21 -3.62 -6.97
CA PRO A 511 -20.17 -4.70 -6.76
C PRO A 511 -19.61 -6.01 -7.33
N PRO A 512 -20.02 -7.17 -6.79
CA PRO A 512 -19.62 -8.46 -7.34
C PRO A 512 -20.15 -8.61 -8.77
N VAL A 513 -19.30 -9.08 -9.69
CA VAL A 513 -19.72 -9.46 -11.05
C VAL A 513 -20.44 -10.80 -11.05
N ARG A 514 -20.21 -11.61 -10.01
CA ARG A 514 -20.88 -12.89 -9.79
C ARG A 514 -20.99 -13.21 -8.29
N LEU A 515 -22.13 -13.78 -7.91
CA LEU A 515 -22.37 -14.41 -6.60
C LEU A 515 -22.74 -15.88 -6.82
N ASP A 516 -22.12 -16.79 -6.08
CA ASP A 516 -22.38 -18.23 -6.12
C ASP A 516 -22.61 -18.76 -4.70
N THR A 517 -23.85 -19.08 -4.34
CA THR A 517 -24.22 -19.57 -3.01
C THR A 517 -24.15 -21.09 -2.96
N ARG A 518 -23.37 -21.62 -2.03
CA ARG A 518 -23.13 -23.05 -1.78
C ARG A 518 -23.40 -23.36 -0.31
N GLY A 519 -24.51 -24.02 -0.01
CA GLY A 519 -24.91 -24.28 1.38
C GLY A 519 -25.17 -22.97 2.14
N THR A 520 -24.43 -22.73 3.23
CA THR A 520 -24.51 -21.51 4.05
C THR A 520 -23.49 -20.44 3.68
N ALA A 521 -22.63 -20.70 2.67
CA ALA A 521 -21.61 -19.79 2.19
C ALA A 521 -21.99 -19.19 0.82
N THR A 522 -21.59 -17.94 0.57
CA THR A 522 -21.72 -17.27 -0.73
C THR A 522 -20.36 -16.77 -1.20
N LEU A 523 -19.92 -17.25 -2.36
CA LEU A 523 -18.70 -16.79 -3.01
C LEU A 523 -19.00 -15.58 -3.90
N ALA A 524 -18.38 -14.45 -3.61
CA ALA A 524 -18.38 -13.24 -4.43
C ALA A 524 -17.12 -13.17 -5.29
N ASP A 525 -17.28 -13.01 -6.61
CA ASP A 525 -16.21 -12.60 -7.53
C ASP A 525 -16.41 -11.13 -7.89
N PHE A 526 -15.45 -10.27 -7.55
CA PHE A 526 -15.49 -8.84 -7.86
C PHE A 526 -14.98 -8.51 -9.26
N GLY A 527 -14.53 -9.51 -10.03
CA GLY A 527 -14.02 -9.39 -11.38
C GLY A 527 -12.61 -8.81 -11.45
N GLU A 528 -12.11 -8.20 -10.38
CA GLU A 528 -10.79 -7.57 -10.28
C GLU A 528 -10.14 -7.87 -8.93
N ASN A 529 -8.83 -8.14 -8.95
CA ASN A 529 -8.01 -8.22 -7.74
C ASN A 529 -7.69 -6.80 -7.23
N VAL A 530 -8.11 -6.49 -6.01
CA VAL A 530 -7.99 -5.17 -5.37
C VAL A 530 -7.37 -5.31 -3.98
N SER A 531 -6.84 -4.21 -3.43
CA SER A 531 -6.50 -4.12 -2.00
C SER A 531 -7.57 -3.29 -1.28
N GLY A 532 -8.13 -3.81 -0.20
CA GLY A 532 -9.14 -3.11 0.57
C GLY A 532 -9.97 -4.03 1.47
N ARG A 533 -11.28 -3.82 1.51
CA ARG A 533 -12.20 -4.55 2.40
C ARG A 533 -13.53 -4.87 1.72
N VAL A 534 -14.36 -5.70 2.35
CA VAL A 534 -15.74 -5.96 1.89
C VAL A 534 -16.74 -5.32 2.83
N ARG A 535 -17.68 -4.56 2.26
CA ARG A 535 -18.88 -4.05 2.91
C ARG A 535 -20.04 -4.99 2.65
N ILE A 536 -20.75 -5.36 3.71
CA ILE A 536 -21.93 -6.21 3.65
C ILE A 536 -23.17 -5.49 4.18
N GLY A 537 -24.30 -5.82 3.58
CA GLY A 537 -25.61 -5.65 4.18
C GLY A 537 -26.12 -7.01 4.63
N VAL A 538 -26.66 -7.10 5.83
CA VAL A 538 -27.16 -8.36 6.40
C VAL A 538 -28.38 -8.11 7.29
N ARG A 539 -29.31 -9.06 7.32
CA ARG A 539 -30.47 -9.04 8.19
C ARG A 539 -30.61 -10.40 8.86
N GLY A 540 -30.73 -10.44 10.18
CA GLY A 540 -30.83 -11.68 10.94
C GLY A 540 -31.05 -11.43 12.43
N PRO A 541 -31.22 -12.50 13.22
CA PRO A 541 -31.34 -12.37 14.67
C PRO A 541 -30.02 -11.90 15.30
N ALA A 542 -30.13 -11.25 16.46
CA ALA A 542 -28.97 -10.85 17.26
C ALA A 542 -28.09 -12.06 17.58
N GLY A 543 -26.77 -11.87 17.56
CA GLY A 543 -25.78 -12.92 17.78
C GLY A 543 -25.43 -13.75 16.54
N THR A 544 -26.14 -13.60 15.42
CA THR A 544 -25.75 -14.21 14.14
C THR A 544 -24.35 -13.73 13.76
N ARG A 545 -23.49 -14.64 13.30
CA ARG A 545 -22.12 -14.32 12.90
C ARG A 545 -21.98 -14.38 11.38
N VAL A 546 -21.29 -13.41 10.78
CA VAL A 546 -20.94 -13.40 9.36
C VAL A 546 -19.43 -13.43 9.23
N LEU A 547 -18.89 -14.44 8.55
CA LEU A 547 -17.45 -14.59 8.28
C LEU A 547 -17.15 -14.24 6.83
N LEU A 548 -16.10 -13.47 6.59
CA LEU A 548 -15.65 -13.02 5.27
C LEU A 548 -14.20 -13.45 5.06
N ARG A 549 -13.94 -14.43 4.19
CA ARG A 549 -12.59 -14.91 3.85
C ARG A 549 -12.19 -14.40 2.46
N HIS A 550 -10.95 -13.95 2.32
CA HIS A 550 -10.48 -13.27 1.12
C HIS A 550 -9.41 -14.07 0.39
N ALA A 551 -9.42 -14.07 -0.95
CA ALA A 551 -8.37 -14.67 -1.77
C ALA A 551 -8.18 -13.97 -3.13
N GLU A 552 -6.97 -14.06 -3.67
CA GLU A 552 -6.65 -13.55 -5.01
C GLU A 552 -7.11 -14.50 -6.14
N ALA A 553 -7.13 -15.80 -5.86
CA ALA A 553 -7.38 -16.86 -6.85
C ALA A 553 -8.30 -17.96 -6.30
N LEU A 554 -8.83 -18.80 -7.21
CA LEU A 554 -9.61 -19.99 -6.89
C LEU A 554 -8.84 -21.25 -7.27
N ARG A 555 -9.04 -22.32 -6.50
CA ARG A 555 -8.62 -23.68 -6.87
C ARG A 555 -9.47 -24.22 -8.01
N HIS A 556 -9.04 -25.34 -8.59
CA HIS A 556 -9.73 -25.99 -9.72
C HIS A 556 -11.16 -26.45 -9.39
N ASP A 557 -11.44 -26.77 -8.12
CA ASP A 557 -12.77 -27.13 -7.60
C ASP A 557 -13.65 -25.91 -7.29
N GLY A 558 -13.11 -24.69 -7.47
CA GLY A 558 -13.78 -23.44 -7.20
C GLY A 558 -13.79 -23.02 -5.73
N ALA A 559 -12.99 -23.65 -4.87
CA ALA A 559 -12.72 -23.16 -3.51
C ALA A 559 -11.69 -22.01 -3.52
N LEU A 560 -11.61 -21.22 -2.44
CA LEU A 560 -10.58 -20.20 -2.31
C LEU A 560 -9.16 -20.81 -2.30
N TYR A 561 -8.23 -20.19 -3.01
CA TYR A 561 -6.79 -20.48 -2.88
C TYR A 561 -6.15 -19.51 -1.89
N THR A 562 -5.89 -19.99 -0.67
CA THR A 562 -5.31 -19.18 0.42
C THR A 562 -3.90 -19.62 0.83
N ASP A 563 -3.34 -20.65 0.20
CA ASP A 563 -2.00 -21.18 0.57
C ASP A 563 -0.93 -20.08 0.46
N ASN A 564 -1.05 -19.22 -0.56
CA ASN A 564 -0.10 -18.15 -0.83
C ASN A 564 -0.22 -16.94 0.10
N LEU A 565 -1.22 -16.91 0.98
CA LEU A 565 -1.34 -15.91 2.05
C LEU A 565 -0.39 -16.21 3.22
N ARG A 566 0.16 -17.44 3.26
CA ARG A 566 1.08 -17.94 4.28
C ARG A 566 0.46 -17.83 5.69
N THR A 567 1.03 -17.02 6.57
CA THR A 567 0.52 -16.86 7.93
C THR A 567 -0.64 -15.87 8.05
N ALA A 568 -0.91 -15.05 7.03
CA ALA A 568 -2.01 -14.08 7.05
C ALA A 568 -3.37 -14.78 6.89
N ARG A 569 -4.25 -14.59 7.88
CA ARG A 569 -5.59 -15.19 7.89
C ARG A 569 -6.57 -14.50 6.93
N ALA A 570 -6.45 -13.19 6.72
CA ALA A 570 -7.30 -12.38 5.85
C ALA A 570 -8.82 -12.64 6.01
N THR A 571 -9.30 -12.71 7.27
CA THR A 571 -10.68 -13.07 7.57
C THR A 571 -11.32 -12.10 8.54
N ASP A 572 -12.46 -11.53 8.13
CA ASP A 572 -13.24 -10.62 8.95
C ASP A 572 -14.49 -11.30 9.52
N GLU A 573 -14.94 -10.83 10.67
CA GLU A 573 -16.10 -11.39 11.39
C GLU A 573 -17.02 -10.28 11.92
N TYR A 574 -18.31 -10.42 11.66
CA TYR A 574 -19.35 -9.50 12.15
C TYR A 574 -20.44 -10.24 12.93
N VAL A 575 -20.71 -9.79 14.16
CA VAL A 575 -21.80 -10.30 15.00
C VAL A 575 -22.96 -9.31 15.02
N LEU A 576 -24.13 -9.75 14.54
CA LEU A 576 -25.32 -8.91 14.41
C LEU A 576 -25.90 -8.49 15.76
N ARG A 577 -26.42 -7.27 15.85
CA ARG A 577 -27.25 -6.82 16.97
C ARG A 577 -28.74 -7.12 16.79
N GLY A 578 -29.15 -7.51 15.59
CA GLY A 578 -30.49 -8.01 15.26
C GLY A 578 -31.53 -6.94 14.98
N THR A 579 -31.16 -5.86 14.27
CA THR A 579 -32.13 -4.79 13.95
C THR A 579 -33.17 -5.23 12.91
N PRO A 580 -34.45 -4.86 13.08
CA PRO A 580 -35.49 -5.18 12.10
C PRO A 580 -35.22 -4.63 10.69
N GLU A 581 -34.48 -3.54 10.55
CA GLU A 581 -34.16 -2.91 9.27
C GLU A 581 -32.98 -3.57 8.54
N GLY A 582 -32.23 -4.45 9.22
CA GLY A 582 -30.94 -4.94 8.77
C GLY A 582 -29.79 -4.01 9.14
N GLU A 583 -28.59 -4.50 8.94
CA GLU A 583 -27.33 -3.91 9.37
C GLU A 583 -26.40 -3.77 8.16
N VAL A 584 -25.63 -2.69 8.11
CA VAL A 584 -24.55 -2.50 7.13
C VAL A 584 -23.26 -2.37 7.89
N TRP A 585 -22.27 -3.15 7.49
CA TRP A 585 -20.98 -3.19 8.15
C TRP A 585 -19.83 -3.39 7.15
N GLU A 586 -18.71 -2.76 7.46
CA GLU A 586 -17.41 -2.95 6.84
C GLU A 586 -16.33 -2.76 7.92
N PRO A 587 -15.20 -3.47 7.84
CA PRO A 587 -14.14 -3.33 8.83
C PRO A 587 -13.44 -1.97 8.71
N ARG A 588 -12.82 -1.49 9.80
CA ARG A 588 -12.20 -0.15 9.87
C ARG A 588 -10.68 -0.19 9.91
N PHE A 589 -10.10 -1.25 10.48
CA PHE A 589 -8.70 -1.29 10.90
C PHE A 589 -7.92 -2.47 10.29
N THR A 590 -8.37 -2.96 9.14
CA THR A 590 -7.72 -4.02 8.36
C THR A 590 -7.87 -3.79 6.86
N THR A 591 -7.08 -4.50 6.06
CA THR A 591 -7.13 -4.51 4.60
C THR A 591 -6.59 -5.83 4.05
N HIS A 592 -7.12 -6.26 2.91
CA HIS A 592 -6.80 -7.54 2.26
C HIS A 592 -6.57 -7.32 0.77
N GLY A 593 -5.66 -8.10 0.16
CA GLY A 593 -5.56 -8.21 -1.30
C GLY A 593 -6.40 -9.38 -1.81
N PHE A 594 -7.44 -9.11 -2.61
CA PHE A 594 -8.38 -10.14 -3.06
C PHE A 594 -9.15 -9.77 -4.33
N ARG A 595 -9.56 -10.82 -5.05
CA ARG A 595 -10.63 -10.76 -6.07
C ARG A 595 -11.89 -11.49 -5.61
N TYR A 596 -11.72 -12.50 -4.76
CA TYR A 596 -12.78 -13.37 -4.31
C TYR A 596 -13.00 -13.21 -2.81
N CYS A 597 -14.25 -13.22 -2.38
CA CYS A 597 -14.63 -13.25 -0.97
C CYS A 597 -15.67 -14.36 -0.74
N GLU A 598 -15.38 -15.29 0.16
CA GLU A 598 -16.34 -16.27 0.66
C GLU A 598 -17.02 -15.71 1.91
N ILE A 599 -18.35 -15.66 1.90
CA ILE A 599 -19.18 -15.07 2.94
C ILE A 599 -20.07 -16.14 3.57
N SER A 600 -19.78 -16.53 4.80
CA SER A 600 -20.54 -17.55 5.55
C SER A 600 -21.41 -16.91 6.61
N VAL A 601 -22.69 -17.31 6.67
CA VAL A 601 -23.64 -16.83 7.69
C VAL A 601 -23.94 -17.96 8.67
N LEU A 602 -23.49 -17.78 9.91
CA LEU A 602 -23.55 -18.77 10.99
C LEU A 602 -24.62 -18.41 12.02
N PRO A 603 -25.29 -19.40 12.61
CA PRO A 603 -26.28 -19.15 13.67
C PRO A 603 -25.61 -18.56 14.92
N PRO A 604 -26.39 -17.89 15.81
CA PRO A 604 -25.89 -17.45 17.10
C PRO A 604 -25.31 -18.59 17.93
N GLU A 605 -24.21 -18.32 18.64
CA GLU A 605 -23.67 -19.26 19.64
C GLU A 605 -24.69 -19.48 20.77
N ALA A 606 -24.75 -20.70 21.30
CA ALA A 606 -25.68 -21.04 22.36
C ALA A 606 -25.28 -20.29 23.66
N GLU A 607 -26.00 -19.22 24.01
CA GLU A 607 -25.79 -18.56 25.30
C GLU A 607 -26.01 -19.57 26.43
N GLY A 608 -25.06 -19.61 27.38
CA GLY A 608 -25.11 -20.44 28.58
C GLY A 608 -26.28 -20.07 29.50
N GLY A 609 -27.50 -20.41 29.10
CA GLY A 609 -28.69 -20.31 29.92
C GLY A 609 -28.72 -21.47 30.91
N LYS A 610 -28.81 -21.16 32.21
CA LYS A 610 -29.31 -22.13 33.19
C LYS A 610 -30.63 -22.68 32.65
N GLY A 611 -30.69 -23.99 32.41
CA GLY A 611 -31.87 -24.64 31.87
C GLY A 611 -33.10 -24.21 32.67
N ALA A 612 -34.05 -23.56 32.00
CA ALA A 612 -35.34 -23.28 32.59
C ALA A 612 -36.08 -24.61 32.72
N GLU A 613 -36.40 -25.01 33.96
CA GLU A 613 -37.24 -26.18 34.23
C GLU A 613 -38.63 -25.96 33.62
N ASP A 614 -39.02 -26.85 32.72
CA ASP A 614 -40.39 -26.92 32.23
C ASP A 614 -41.28 -27.54 33.32
N ARG A 615 -42.05 -26.70 34.01
CA ARG A 615 -42.80 -27.06 35.23
C ARG A 615 -43.92 -28.08 35.01
N GLU A 616 -44.27 -28.41 33.77
CA GLU A 616 -45.33 -29.39 33.46
C GLU A 616 -44.80 -30.80 33.12
N THR A 617 -43.53 -30.97 32.78
CA THR A 617 -43.00 -32.27 32.31
C THR A 617 -41.82 -32.82 33.13
N GLY A 618 -41.19 -32.00 33.97
CA GLY A 618 -40.05 -32.43 34.79
C GLY A 618 -38.81 -32.84 33.98
N THR A 619 -38.81 -32.60 32.66
CA THR A 619 -37.70 -32.87 31.76
C THR A 619 -36.87 -31.62 31.50
N VAL A 620 -35.58 -31.69 31.83
CA VAL A 620 -34.58 -30.69 31.44
C VAL A 620 -34.31 -30.88 29.94
N SER A 621 -34.97 -30.10 29.09
CA SER A 621 -34.61 -30.03 27.67
C SER A 621 -33.37 -29.15 27.50
N ARG A 622 -32.24 -29.77 27.11
CA ARG A 622 -31.00 -29.10 26.70
C ARG A 622 -31.02 -28.65 25.22
N ALA A 623 -32.15 -28.78 24.52
CA ALA A 623 -32.24 -28.30 23.15
C ALA A 623 -32.48 -26.77 23.15
N PRO A 624 -31.67 -25.97 22.42
CA PRO A 624 -31.94 -24.55 22.27
C PRO A 624 -33.34 -24.36 21.68
N ARG A 625 -34.18 -23.59 22.39
CA ARG A 625 -35.50 -23.22 21.89
C ARG A 625 -35.28 -22.28 20.69
N PRO A 626 -35.84 -22.54 19.49
CA PRO A 626 -35.78 -21.59 18.39
C PRO A 626 -36.29 -20.24 18.88
N LEU A 627 -35.52 -19.17 18.66
CA LEU A 627 -35.94 -17.81 18.99
C LEU A 627 -37.31 -17.53 18.35
N PRO A 628 -38.25 -16.86 19.04
CA PRO A 628 -39.53 -16.49 18.45
C PRO A 628 -39.27 -15.44 17.36
N GLY A 629 -39.30 -15.85 16.09
CA GLY A 629 -39.01 -14.97 14.95
C GLY A 629 -38.58 -15.62 13.64
N GLY A 630 -38.18 -16.90 13.62
CA GLY A 630 -38.23 -17.80 12.45
C GLY A 630 -37.61 -17.35 11.11
N GLY A 631 -36.73 -16.34 11.08
CA GLY A 631 -36.02 -15.92 9.87
C GLY A 631 -34.58 -16.44 9.86
N THR A 632 -34.17 -17.11 8.79
CA THR A 632 -32.74 -17.33 8.50
C THR A 632 -32.09 -16.00 8.19
N ALA A 633 -30.88 -15.76 8.70
CA ALA A 633 -30.13 -14.56 8.36
C ALA A 633 -29.85 -14.51 6.84
N GLN A 634 -29.94 -13.31 6.26
CA GLN A 634 -29.88 -13.08 4.83
C GLN A 634 -28.92 -11.93 4.51
N LEU A 635 -27.99 -12.17 3.59
CA LEU A 635 -27.18 -11.13 2.96
C LEU A 635 -28.06 -10.26 2.05
N THR A 636 -28.00 -8.95 2.22
CA THR A 636 -28.77 -7.97 1.44
C THR A 636 -27.92 -7.18 0.45
N SER A 637 -26.63 -7.02 0.71
CA SER A 637 -25.67 -6.42 -0.22
C SER A 637 -24.24 -6.91 0.06
N VAL A 638 -23.40 -6.86 -0.97
CA VAL A 638 -21.97 -7.18 -0.92
C VAL A 638 -21.25 -6.20 -1.84
N THR A 639 -20.16 -5.58 -1.40
CA THR A 639 -19.39 -4.61 -2.19
C THR A 639 -17.94 -4.63 -1.73
N ALA A 640 -16.98 -4.77 -2.64
CA ALA A 640 -15.57 -4.54 -2.32
C ALA A 640 -15.29 -3.03 -2.32
N VAL A 641 -14.56 -2.55 -1.33
CA VAL A 641 -14.13 -1.16 -1.18
C VAL A 641 -12.61 -1.14 -1.27
N ALA A 642 -12.10 -0.70 -2.41
CA ALA A 642 -10.67 -0.63 -2.69
C ALA A 642 -10.04 0.64 -2.07
N LEU A 643 -8.89 0.45 -1.43
CA LEU A 643 -8.17 1.46 -0.66
C LEU A 643 -6.80 1.70 -1.30
N TRP A 644 -6.40 2.97 -1.40
CA TRP A 644 -5.01 3.36 -1.68
C TRP A 644 -4.76 4.81 -1.28
N ALA A 645 -3.49 5.22 -1.26
CA ALA A 645 -3.11 6.60 -0.99
C ALA A 645 -3.71 7.56 -2.03
N ASP A 646 -4.28 8.68 -1.57
CA ASP A 646 -4.99 9.66 -2.39
C ASP A 646 -4.06 10.50 -3.29
N MET A 647 -3.42 9.82 -4.24
CA MET A 647 -2.53 10.38 -5.22
C MET A 647 -3.36 10.89 -6.41
N PRO A 648 -3.12 12.12 -6.89
CA PRO A 648 -3.77 12.62 -8.10
C PRO A 648 -3.36 11.80 -9.34
N ALA A 649 -4.32 11.19 -10.04
CA ALA A 649 -4.04 10.48 -11.30
C ALA A 649 -3.51 11.44 -12.38
N THR A 650 -2.46 11.09 -13.11
CA THR A 650 -1.75 11.97 -14.05
C THR A 650 -1.82 11.50 -15.50
N GLY A 651 -1.63 10.21 -15.77
CA GLY A 651 -1.52 9.68 -17.13
C GLY A 651 -2.65 8.73 -17.54
N SER A 652 -2.96 8.71 -18.83
CA SER A 652 -3.87 7.77 -19.46
C SER A 652 -3.28 7.22 -20.75
N PHE A 653 -3.54 5.94 -21.01
CA PHE A 653 -3.10 5.24 -22.21
C PHE A 653 -4.18 4.27 -22.70
N ALA A 654 -4.38 4.22 -24.01
CA ALA A 654 -5.17 3.17 -24.65
C ALA A 654 -4.63 2.93 -26.07
N CYS A 655 -4.80 1.71 -26.57
CA CYS A 655 -4.39 1.38 -27.94
C CYS A 655 -5.32 0.34 -28.60
N SER A 656 -5.13 0.16 -29.89
CA SER A 656 -5.84 -0.82 -30.73
C SER A 656 -5.68 -2.29 -30.34
N HIS A 657 -4.73 -2.64 -29.45
CA HIS A 657 -4.52 -4.02 -29.00
C HIS A 657 -5.12 -4.23 -27.60
N GLU A 658 -6.20 -5.02 -27.51
CA GLU A 658 -6.94 -5.24 -26.26
C GLU A 658 -6.07 -5.82 -25.13
N GLY A 659 -5.17 -6.75 -25.45
CA GLY A 659 -4.23 -7.32 -24.47
C GLY A 659 -3.30 -6.28 -23.84
N LEU A 660 -2.83 -5.28 -24.62
CA LEU A 660 -1.96 -4.22 -24.11
C LEU A 660 -2.74 -3.20 -23.28
N THR A 661 -3.97 -2.89 -23.70
CA THR A 661 -4.88 -2.06 -22.90
C THR A 661 -5.21 -2.74 -21.57
N THR A 662 -5.42 -4.06 -21.57
CA THR A 662 -5.63 -4.84 -20.34
C THR A 662 -4.36 -4.88 -19.48
N LEU A 663 -3.18 -5.06 -20.08
CA LEU A 663 -1.91 -4.97 -19.37
C LEU A 663 -1.72 -3.61 -18.70
N HIS A 664 -2.00 -2.50 -19.38
CA HIS A 664 -1.99 -1.15 -18.79
C HIS A 664 -2.90 -1.04 -17.56
N HIS A 665 -4.12 -1.59 -17.63
CA HIS A 665 -5.03 -1.61 -16.47
C HIS A 665 -4.48 -2.47 -15.33
N ASN A 666 -3.87 -3.62 -15.64
CA ASN A 666 -3.28 -4.50 -14.63
C ASN A 666 -2.10 -3.83 -13.91
N ILE A 667 -1.24 -3.12 -14.64
CA ILE A 667 -0.15 -2.30 -14.07
C ILE A 667 -0.71 -1.27 -13.11
N ARG A 668 -1.72 -0.51 -13.55
CA ARG A 668 -2.35 0.51 -12.71
C ARG A 668 -2.98 -0.08 -11.45
N ARG A 669 -3.71 -1.18 -11.56
CA ARG A 669 -4.34 -1.84 -10.40
C ARG A 669 -3.30 -2.38 -9.41
N SER A 670 -2.17 -2.88 -9.91
CA SER A 670 -1.06 -3.32 -9.04
C SER A 670 -0.36 -2.17 -8.32
N LEU A 671 -0.31 -0.98 -8.93
CA LEU A 671 0.09 0.24 -8.24
C LEU A 671 -0.93 0.61 -7.16
N GLU A 672 -2.21 0.73 -7.53
CA GLU A 672 -3.29 1.08 -6.60
C GLU A 672 -3.25 0.16 -5.37
N GLY A 673 -3.19 -1.17 -5.59
CA GLY A 673 -3.20 -2.15 -4.50
C GLY A 673 -2.02 -2.08 -3.54
N ASN A 674 -0.88 -1.53 -3.96
CA ASN A 674 0.38 -1.56 -3.20
C ASN A 674 0.86 -0.20 -2.70
N PHE A 675 0.11 0.88 -2.92
CA PHE A 675 0.44 2.22 -2.42
C PHE A 675 -0.41 2.54 -1.18
N LEU A 676 -0.20 1.76 -0.12
CA LEU A 676 -0.91 1.83 1.16
C LEU A 676 0.08 2.21 2.27
N SER A 677 0.18 3.51 2.55
CA SER A 677 1.19 4.12 3.44
C SER A 677 2.65 4.02 2.97
N VAL A 678 3.11 2.84 2.56
CA VAL A 678 4.44 2.56 2.00
C VAL A 678 4.28 1.82 0.66
N PRO A 679 5.26 1.87 -0.27
CA PRO A 679 5.18 1.14 -1.54
C PRO A 679 5.45 -0.36 -1.28
N THR A 680 4.40 -1.13 -1.04
CA THR A 680 4.51 -2.54 -0.65
C THR A 680 4.85 -3.43 -1.83
N ASP A 681 5.55 -4.54 -1.58
CA ASP A 681 5.76 -5.59 -2.57
C ASP A 681 4.43 -6.21 -3.03
N CYS A 682 3.61 -6.62 -2.07
CA CYS A 682 2.31 -7.23 -2.29
C CYS A 682 1.32 -6.85 -1.16
N PRO A 683 -0.01 -6.88 -1.37
CA PRO A 683 -0.97 -6.38 -0.38
C PRO A 683 -1.73 -7.46 0.42
N GLN A 684 -1.53 -8.75 0.13
CA GLN A 684 -2.39 -9.85 0.59
C GLN A 684 -1.76 -10.71 1.69
N ARG A 685 -0.50 -11.14 1.52
CA ARG A 685 0.15 -12.10 2.43
C ARG A 685 0.73 -11.40 3.66
N ASP A 686 1.34 -12.17 4.52
CA ASP A 686 2.08 -11.73 5.72
C ASP A 686 3.40 -11.01 5.42
N GLU A 687 3.43 -10.11 4.44
CA GLU A 687 4.63 -9.37 4.03
C GLU A 687 4.36 -7.88 3.99
N ARG A 688 3.87 -7.36 2.86
CA ARG A 688 3.41 -5.98 2.71
C ARG A 688 4.49 -4.98 3.13
N MET A 689 5.73 -5.27 2.76
CA MET A 689 6.91 -4.50 3.16
C MET A 689 7.29 -3.50 2.07
N GLY A 690 7.84 -2.36 2.49
CA GLY A 690 8.38 -1.35 1.59
C GLY A 690 9.70 -1.79 0.94
N TRP A 691 9.67 -2.86 0.14
CA TRP A 691 10.86 -3.42 -0.52
C TRP A 691 11.46 -2.42 -1.50
N THR A 692 12.74 -2.13 -1.30
CA THR A 692 13.45 -1.08 -2.05
C THR A 692 13.67 -1.46 -3.51
N GLY A 693 13.96 -2.73 -3.80
CA GLY A 693 14.18 -3.23 -5.15
C GLY A 693 12.95 -3.17 -6.04
N ASP A 694 11.77 -3.39 -5.47
CA ASP A 694 10.51 -3.35 -6.17
C ASP A 694 10.18 -1.93 -6.62
N ILE A 695 10.19 -0.97 -5.68
CA ILE A 695 9.81 0.41 -6.00
C ILE A 695 10.81 1.08 -6.94
N GLN A 696 12.09 0.71 -6.87
CA GLN A 696 13.11 1.36 -7.68
C GLN A 696 12.96 1.04 -9.18
N VAL A 697 12.57 -0.18 -9.53
CA VAL A 697 12.31 -0.56 -10.92
C VAL A 697 10.96 -0.02 -11.41
N PHE A 698 10.00 0.17 -10.51
CA PHE A 698 8.64 0.55 -10.86
C PHE A 698 8.36 2.07 -10.83
N ALA A 699 9.16 2.86 -10.10
CA ALA A 699 8.93 4.29 -9.89
C ALA A 699 8.71 5.10 -11.19
N PRO A 700 9.46 4.88 -12.31
CA PRO A 700 9.18 5.57 -13.57
C PRO A 700 7.79 5.27 -14.15
N THR A 701 7.37 4.01 -14.08
CA THR A 701 6.01 3.59 -14.52
C THR A 701 4.95 4.17 -13.60
N ALA A 702 5.16 4.10 -12.28
CA ALA A 702 4.23 4.67 -11.32
C ALA A 702 4.02 6.17 -11.52
N ALA A 703 5.08 6.89 -11.88
CA ALA A 703 5.04 8.33 -12.10
C ALA A 703 4.22 8.75 -13.32
N PHE A 704 4.02 7.84 -14.28
CA PHE A 704 3.09 8.06 -15.39
C PHE A 704 1.64 8.03 -14.92
N HIS A 705 1.26 7.11 -14.03
CA HIS A 705 -0.15 6.91 -13.64
C HIS A 705 -0.66 7.92 -12.62
N TYR A 706 0.18 8.28 -11.65
CA TYR A 706 -0.17 9.13 -10.52
C TYR A 706 0.91 10.16 -10.24
N ASP A 707 0.58 11.24 -9.54
CA ASP A 707 1.57 12.08 -8.87
C ASP A 707 2.00 11.42 -7.55
N ILE A 708 3.13 10.70 -7.61
CA ILE A 708 3.66 9.91 -6.50
C ILE A 708 4.67 10.69 -5.64
N ARG A 709 4.88 12.00 -5.88
CA ARG A 709 5.92 12.79 -5.20
C ARG A 709 5.73 12.84 -3.69
N GLY A 710 4.54 13.19 -3.22
CA GLY A 710 4.27 13.28 -1.78
C GLY A 710 4.47 11.94 -1.07
N PHE A 711 4.02 10.86 -1.71
CA PHE A 711 4.16 9.49 -1.22
C PHE A 711 5.63 9.07 -1.13
N LEU A 712 6.38 9.14 -2.23
CA LEU A 712 7.77 8.70 -2.27
C LEU A 712 8.75 9.65 -1.59
N ARG A 713 8.47 10.95 -1.48
CA ARG A 713 9.27 11.85 -0.61
C ARG A 713 9.12 11.49 0.87
N GLY A 714 7.90 11.14 1.31
CA GLY A 714 7.67 10.60 2.65
C GLY A 714 8.51 9.34 2.87
N TRP A 715 8.40 8.38 1.94
CA TRP A 715 9.18 7.14 2.00
C TRP A 715 10.69 7.33 1.90
N LEU A 716 11.20 8.29 1.11
CA LEU A 716 12.64 8.59 1.06
C LEU A 716 13.16 9.20 2.36
N ARG A 717 12.32 9.94 3.10
CA ARG A 717 12.65 10.33 4.48
C ARG A 717 12.71 9.09 5.39
N GLU A 718 11.84 8.10 5.19
CA GLU A 718 11.95 6.76 5.80
C GLU A 718 13.29 6.10 5.51
N LEU A 719 13.65 6.01 4.23
CA LEU A 719 14.89 5.40 3.78
C LEU A 719 16.11 6.09 4.42
N ARG A 720 16.16 7.42 4.42
CA ARG A 720 17.28 8.15 5.04
C ARG A 720 17.41 7.87 6.53
N GLY A 721 16.29 7.76 7.25
CA GLY A 721 16.31 7.43 8.67
C GLY A 721 16.72 5.98 8.96
N ALA A 722 16.44 5.08 8.02
CA ALA A 722 16.72 3.66 8.14
C ALA A 722 18.12 3.26 7.63
N GLN A 723 18.76 4.08 6.79
CA GLN A 723 20.11 3.85 6.26
C GLN A 723 21.11 3.61 7.40
N HIS A 724 21.95 2.59 7.24
CA HIS A 724 22.90 2.14 8.26
C HIS A 724 24.07 3.14 8.38
N PRO A 725 24.76 3.18 9.54
CA PRO A 725 25.83 4.15 9.78
C PRO A 725 27.01 4.09 8.81
N ASP A 726 27.23 2.94 8.15
CA ASP A 726 28.26 2.74 7.12
C ASP A 726 27.79 3.14 5.70
N GLY A 727 26.56 3.67 5.59
CA GLY A 727 25.92 4.04 4.33
C GLY A 727 25.07 2.94 3.69
N GLY A 728 25.04 1.73 4.27
CA GLY A 728 24.25 0.61 3.76
C GLY A 728 22.76 0.90 3.76
N VAL A 729 22.11 0.83 2.60
CA VAL A 729 20.66 1.03 2.49
C VAL A 729 19.95 -0.30 2.76
N PRO A 730 18.93 -0.32 3.64
CA PRO A 730 18.23 -1.54 4.01
C PRO A 730 17.40 -2.13 2.86
N HIS A 731 17.11 -3.42 2.98
CA HIS A 731 16.31 -4.18 2.01
C HIS A 731 14.86 -3.71 1.93
N THR A 732 14.32 -3.30 3.07
CA THR A 732 12.96 -2.80 3.25
C THR A 732 12.98 -1.48 4.01
N VAL A 733 12.00 -0.63 3.74
CA VAL A 733 11.84 0.67 4.40
C VAL A 733 10.37 0.81 4.83
N PRO A 734 10.05 0.84 6.14
CA PRO A 734 10.96 0.76 7.31
C PRO A 734 11.84 -0.51 7.37
N ASP A 735 13.01 -0.43 8.03
CA ASP A 735 14.01 -1.52 8.10
C ASP A 735 13.56 -2.64 9.04
N MET A 736 12.78 -3.56 8.47
CA MET A 736 12.19 -4.65 9.22
C MET A 736 13.17 -5.76 9.56
N PHE A 737 14.19 -5.97 8.74
CA PHE A 737 15.18 -7.01 9.00
C PHE A 737 16.04 -6.65 10.20
N ARG A 738 16.54 -5.42 10.29
CA ARG A 738 17.29 -4.98 11.48
C ARG A 738 16.45 -5.00 12.74
N ARG A 739 15.16 -4.63 12.63
CA ARG A 739 14.24 -4.55 13.77
C ARG A 739 13.84 -5.91 14.29
N ALA A 740 13.35 -6.77 13.40
CA ALA A 740 12.50 -7.90 13.76
C ALA A 740 13.07 -9.26 13.36
N ALA A 741 14.05 -9.32 12.45
CA ALA A 741 14.66 -10.59 12.05
C ALA A 741 15.54 -11.18 13.17
N PRO A 742 15.81 -12.50 13.14
CA PRO A 742 16.78 -13.16 14.01
C PRO A 742 18.18 -12.52 13.91
N GLU A 743 18.96 -12.59 14.99
CA GLU A 743 20.28 -11.93 15.08
C GLU A 743 21.23 -12.30 13.91
N GLU A 744 21.20 -13.55 13.47
CA GLU A 744 22.02 -14.06 12.36
C GLU A 744 21.69 -13.40 11.00
N GLU A 745 20.45 -12.98 10.80
CA GLU A 745 19.99 -12.34 9.55
C GLU A 745 20.23 -10.82 9.55
N ARG A 746 20.39 -10.21 10.72
CA ARG A 746 20.56 -8.73 10.85
C ARG A 746 21.85 -8.22 10.23
N ALA A 747 22.92 -9.01 10.29
CA ALA A 747 24.24 -8.62 9.80
C ALA A 747 24.30 -8.41 8.27
N GLY A 748 23.30 -8.90 7.53
CA GLY A 748 23.15 -8.74 6.08
C GLY A 748 21.86 -8.05 5.67
N ALA A 749 21.24 -7.25 6.55
CA ALA A 749 19.94 -6.61 6.34
C ALA A 749 19.95 -5.38 5.40
N ALA A 750 21.12 -5.03 4.85
CA ALA A 750 21.32 -3.87 4.00
C ALA A 750 22.37 -4.14 2.92
N GLY A 751 22.49 -3.20 1.97
CA GLY A 751 23.62 -3.16 1.05
C GLY A 751 23.50 -3.97 -0.23
N ALA A 752 22.34 -4.58 -0.47
CA ALA A 752 22.19 -5.48 -1.59
C ALA A 752 21.85 -4.73 -2.89
N ALA A 753 22.58 -5.08 -3.95
CA ALA A 753 22.53 -4.41 -5.24
C ALA A 753 21.21 -4.65 -5.97
N GLY A 754 20.64 -3.60 -6.55
CA GLY A 754 19.29 -3.58 -7.11
C GLY A 754 18.20 -3.26 -6.10
N TRP A 755 18.51 -3.21 -4.80
CA TRP A 755 17.59 -2.83 -3.73
C TRP A 755 18.04 -1.52 -3.08
N GLY A 756 19.25 -1.50 -2.51
CA GLY A 756 19.81 -0.30 -1.88
C GLY A 756 19.93 0.90 -2.83
N ASP A 757 20.07 0.62 -4.13
CA ASP A 757 20.11 1.62 -5.20
C ASP A 757 18.85 2.48 -5.30
N ALA A 758 17.75 2.08 -4.66
CA ALA A 758 16.55 2.92 -4.50
C ALA A 758 16.85 4.29 -3.88
N ALA A 759 17.91 4.40 -3.05
CA ALA A 759 18.38 5.67 -2.51
C ALA A 759 18.79 6.68 -3.61
N VAL A 760 19.14 6.20 -4.80
CA VAL A 760 19.60 7.00 -5.94
C VAL A 760 18.56 7.02 -7.06
N THR A 761 17.99 5.87 -7.40
CA THR A 761 17.14 5.74 -8.59
C THR A 761 15.74 6.32 -8.38
N VAL A 762 15.17 6.19 -7.19
CA VAL A 762 13.86 6.80 -6.86
C VAL A 762 13.91 8.34 -6.91
N PRO A 763 14.84 9.05 -6.25
CA PRO A 763 14.91 10.50 -6.39
C PRO A 763 15.24 10.94 -7.83
N ALA A 764 16.02 10.15 -8.59
CA ALA A 764 16.26 10.44 -10.01
C ALA A 764 14.99 10.30 -10.86
N ALA A 765 14.16 9.29 -10.62
CA ALA A 765 12.87 9.14 -11.29
C ALA A 765 11.93 10.31 -10.96
N LEU A 766 11.87 10.75 -9.71
CA LEU A 766 11.07 11.92 -9.31
C LEU A 766 11.59 13.22 -9.95
N LEU A 767 12.91 13.37 -10.09
CA LEU A 767 13.51 14.51 -10.78
C LEU A 767 13.19 14.49 -12.27
N GLU A 768 13.42 13.38 -12.97
CA GLU A 768 13.19 13.28 -14.40
C GLU A 768 11.70 13.50 -14.74
N ARG A 769 10.79 12.89 -13.97
CA ARG A 769 9.35 12.87 -14.31
C ARG A 769 8.61 14.10 -13.84
N TYR A 770 9.06 14.76 -12.77
CA TYR A 770 8.36 15.90 -12.18
C TYR A 770 9.21 17.15 -11.94
N ALA A 771 10.47 17.14 -12.36
CA ALA A 771 11.43 18.19 -12.01
C ALA A 771 11.56 18.42 -10.49
N ASP A 772 11.43 17.36 -9.66
CA ASP A 772 11.45 17.48 -8.20
C ASP A 772 12.83 17.77 -7.59
N ARG A 773 13.32 18.99 -7.81
CA ARG A 773 14.63 19.46 -7.35
C ARG A 773 14.75 19.53 -5.83
N ARG A 774 13.64 19.67 -5.11
CA ARG A 774 13.65 19.66 -3.64
C ARG A 774 13.90 18.24 -3.15
N GLY A 775 13.12 17.26 -3.61
CA GLY A 775 13.31 15.86 -3.24
C GLY A 775 14.72 15.36 -3.58
N ALA A 776 15.22 15.67 -4.77
CA ALA A 776 16.59 15.34 -5.17
C ALA A 776 17.66 15.94 -4.23
N ARG A 777 17.48 17.19 -3.78
CA ARG A 777 18.41 17.84 -2.84
C ARG A 777 18.32 17.22 -1.44
N GLU A 778 17.12 16.92 -0.96
CA GLU A 778 16.89 16.25 0.34
C GLU A 778 17.54 14.86 0.38
N ALA A 779 17.59 14.15 -0.76
CA ALA A 779 18.18 12.82 -0.86
C ALA A 779 19.71 12.81 -1.06
N LEU A 780 20.34 13.94 -1.40
CA LEU A 780 21.72 13.94 -1.91
C LEU A 780 22.76 13.39 -0.92
N GLU A 781 22.57 13.62 0.38
CA GLU A 781 23.46 13.03 1.40
C GLU A 781 23.26 11.51 1.54
N SER A 782 22.04 11.00 1.34
CA SER A 782 21.79 9.55 1.29
C SER A 782 22.46 8.89 0.09
N VAL A 783 22.42 9.58 -1.04
CA VAL A 783 23.13 9.16 -2.26
C VAL A 783 24.64 9.13 -2.02
N ALA A 784 25.21 10.15 -1.36
CA ALA A 784 26.64 10.18 -1.05
C ALA A 784 27.04 9.01 -0.14
N ASP A 785 26.32 8.82 0.97
CA ASP A 785 26.58 7.72 1.92
C ASP A 785 26.45 6.34 1.24
N TRP A 786 25.49 6.17 0.32
CA TRP A 786 25.35 4.92 -0.45
C TRP A 786 26.54 4.67 -1.40
N LEU A 787 27.02 5.72 -2.08
CA LEU A 787 28.17 5.61 -2.98
C LEU A 787 29.47 5.32 -2.22
N ASP A 788 29.62 5.89 -1.02
CA ASP A 788 30.73 5.58 -0.11
C ASP A 788 30.65 4.14 0.38
N TYR A 789 29.46 3.65 0.75
CA TYR A 789 29.23 2.24 1.11
C TYR A 789 29.64 1.31 -0.04
N LEU A 790 29.17 1.59 -1.27
CA LEU A 790 29.50 0.79 -2.45
C LEU A 790 31.01 0.76 -2.71
N ALA A 791 31.69 1.90 -2.57
CA ALA A 791 33.13 1.98 -2.73
C ALA A 791 33.89 1.19 -1.64
N ALA A 792 33.46 1.28 -0.38
CA ALA A 792 34.07 0.58 0.75
C ALA A 792 33.88 -0.94 0.69
N HIS A 793 32.78 -1.41 0.08
CA HIS A 793 32.43 -2.82 -0.05
C HIS A 793 32.65 -3.36 -1.49
N SER A 794 33.60 -2.77 -2.22
CA SER A 794 34.04 -3.25 -3.54
C SER A 794 35.55 -3.40 -3.59
N GLU A 795 36.04 -4.37 -4.36
CA GLU A 795 37.47 -4.54 -4.65
C GLU A 795 37.74 -4.15 -6.10
N ASP A 796 38.59 -3.13 -6.32
CA ASP A 796 38.92 -2.59 -7.66
C ASP A 796 37.70 -2.25 -8.54
N GLY A 797 36.58 -1.86 -7.91
CA GLY A 797 35.33 -1.53 -8.59
C GLY A 797 34.43 -2.73 -8.88
N LEU A 798 34.79 -3.94 -8.45
CA LEU A 798 33.96 -5.13 -8.52
C LEU A 798 33.20 -5.33 -7.20
N ARG A 799 31.88 -5.58 -7.30
CA ARG A 799 31.03 -5.93 -6.16
C ARG A 799 31.02 -7.45 -5.94
N PRO A 800 30.93 -7.91 -4.67
CA PRO A 800 30.76 -9.32 -4.34
C PRO A 800 29.40 -9.89 -4.80
N ALA A 801 29.28 -11.22 -4.80
CA ALA A 801 28.07 -11.97 -5.17
C ALA A 801 27.09 -12.17 -3.98
N ASP A 802 26.86 -11.12 -3.17
CA ASP A 802 26.18 -11.19 -1.87
C ASP A 802 24.71 -10.69 -1.86
N ALA A 803 24.14 -10.36 -3.02
CA ALA A 803 22.76 -9.88 -3.18
C ALA A 803 21.79 -10.94 -3.75
N TRP A 804 20.53 -10.58 -4.02
CA TRP A 804 19.54 -11.47 -4.65
C TRP A 804 19.77 -11.70 -6.14
N GLY A 805 20.46 -10.79 -6.82
CA GLY A 805 20.67 -10.84 -8.27
C GLY A 805 19.40 -10.47 -9.05
N ASP A 806 19.28 -11.00 -10.27
CA ASP A 806 18.09 -10.77 -11.10
C ASP A 806 16.92 -11.65 -10.62
N TRP A 807 16.26 -11.21 -9.55
CA TRP A 807 15.29 -12.00 -8.81
C TRP A 807 14.16 -12.51 -9.70
N LEU A 808 13.81 -13.79 -9.51
CA LEU A 808 12.78 -14.50 -10.29
C LEU A 808 13.05 -14.58 -11.81
N ALA A 809 14.31 -14.40 -12.23
CA ALA A 809 14.74 -14.71 -13.58
C ALA A 809 14.61 -16.21 -13.90
N LEU A 810 14.41 -16.51 -15.18
CA LEU A 810 14.40 -17.87 -15.72
C LEU A 810 15.78 -18.29 -16.25
N SER A 811 16.76 -17.39 -16.19
CA SER A 811 18.16 -17.62 -16.49
C SER A 811 19.05 -17.18 -15.34
N ASP A 812 20.14 -17.90 -15.10
CA ASP A 812 21.07 -17.63 -14.00
C ASP A 812 22.17 -16.64 -14.43
N THR A 813 21.98 -15.36 -14.11
CA THR A 813 23.01 -14.32 -14.30
C THR A 813 23.82 -14.16 -13.01
N PRO A 814 25.17 -14.20 -13.07
CA PRO A 814 26.00 -14.10 -11.88
C PRO A 814 25.69 -12.85 -11.04
N LYS A 815 25.55 -13.03 -9.73
CA LYS A 815 25.16 -11.96 -8.80
C LYS A 815 26.20 -10.85 -8.71
N ASP A 816 27.49 -11.19 -8.80
CA ASP A 816 28.60 -10.22 -8.86
C ASP A 816 28.57 -9.37 -10.13
N LEU A 817 28.18 -9.96 -11.27
CA LEU A 817 27.95 -9.22 -12.53
C LEU A 817 26.81 -8.21 -12.34
N VAL A 818 25.67 -8.65 -11.83
CA VAL A 818 24.51 -7.79 -11.58
C VAL A 818 24.88 -6.69 -10.58
N ALA A 819 25.53 -7.03 -9.47
CA ALA A 819 25.90 -6.09 -8.44
C ALA A 819 26.89 -5.02 -8.94
N THR A 820 27.86 -5.42 -9.75
CA THR A 820 28.84 -4.48 -10.33
C THR A 820 28.19 -3.58 -11.38
N ALA A 821 27.29 -4.11 -12.19
CA ALA A 821 26.50 -3.31 -13.13
C ALA A 821 25.64 -2.28 -12.39
N TYR A 822 25.01 -2.65 -11.27
CA TYR A 822 24.23 -1.73 -10.44
C TYR A 822 25.07 -0.67 -9.75
N TYR A 823 26.31 -0.96 -9.35
CA TYR A 823 27.22 0.09 -8.87
C TYR A 823 27.51 1.11 -9.99
N ALA A 824 27.77 0.67 -11.23
CA ALA A 824 27.91 1.60 -12.35
C ALA A 824 26.63 2.43 -12.57
N HIS A 825 25.45 1.79 -12.47
CA HIS A 825 24.17 2.48 -12.55
C HIS A 825 24.03 3.56 -11.47
N ALA A 826 24.27 3.23 -10.21
CA ALA A 826 24.19 4.15 -9.08
C ALA A 826 25.11 5.36 -9.27
N ALA A 827 26.38 5.13 -9.65
CA ALA A 827 27.34 6.21 -9.87
C ALA A 827 26.95 7.13 -11.03
N ARG A 828 26.45 6.58 -12.15
CA ARG A 828 25.97 7.37 -13.29
C ARG A 828 24.74 8.19 -12.94
N THR A 829 23.77 7.57 -12.26
CA THR A 829 22.51 8.22 -11.85
C THR A 829 22.76 9.29 -10.78
N ALA A 830 23.65 9.03 -9.82
CA ALA A 830 24.10 10.01 -8.84
C ALA A 830 24.77 11.22 -9.52
N ALA A 831 25.63 10.99 -10.52
CA ALA A 831 26.26 12.06 -11.28
C ALA A 831 25.23 12.94 -12.02
N TYR A 832 24.17 12.32 -12.58
CA TYR A 832 23.03 13.05 -13.17
C TYR A 832 22.31 13.91 -12.13
N LEU A 833 21.98 13.36 -10.95
CA LEU A 833 21.34 14.10 -9.85
C LEU A 833 22.19 15.32 -9.43
N ALA A 834 23.49 15.11 -9.17
CA ALA A 834 24.41 16.17 -8.79
C ALA A 834 24.51 17.25 -9.88
N ALA A 835 24.65 16.86 -11.15
CA ALA A 835 24.73 17.80 -12.26
C ALA A 835 23.44 18.63 -12.39
N ALA A 836 22.28 17.99 -12.28
CA ALA A 836 20.99 18.68 -12.34
C ALA A 836 20.84 19.68 -11.19
N LEU A 837 21.36 19.38 -10.00
CA LEU A 837 21.35 20.28 -8.84
C LEU A 837 22.42 21.39 -8.88
N GLY A 838 23.39 21.32 -9.80
CA GLY A 838 24.50 22.27 -9.93
C GLY A 838 25.77 21.87 -9.14
N GLU A 839 25.79 20.69 -8.53
CA GLU A 839 26.88 20.12 -7.73
C GLU A 839 28.00 19.57 -8.63
N THR A 840 28.69 20.47 -9.31
CA THR A 840 29.60 20.14 -10.42
C THR A 840 30.77 19.24 -10.01
N GLU A 841 31.31 19.42 -8.80
CA GLU A 841 32.43 18.61 -8.30
C GLU A 841 32.00 17.18 -7.97
N ARG A 842 30.90 17.02 -7.21
CA ARG A 842 30.28 15.72 -6.93
C ARG A 842 29.90 14.99 -8.23
N ALA A 843 29.31 15.70 -9.19
CA ALA A 843 28.97 15.12 -10.49
C ALA A 843 30.21 14.56 -11.22
N ARG A 844 31.33 15.29 -11.22
CA ARG A 844 32.59 14.81 -11.82
C ARG A 844 33.19 13.64 -11.05
N GLU A 845 33.12 13.66 -9.73
CA GLU A 845 33.58 12.57 -8.87
C GLU A 845 32.82 11.27 -9.14
N TRP A 846 31.50 11.30 -9.12
CA TRP A 846 30.66 10.13 -9.37
C TRP A 846 30.72 9.67 -10.82
N THR A 847 30.95 10.58 -11.78
CA THR A 847 31.30 10.19 -13.16
C THR A 847 32.60 9.39 -13.20
N ARG A 848 33.64 9.79 -12.45
CA ARG A 848 34.88 9.01 -12.35
C ARG A 848 34.66 7.66 -11.67
N ALA A 849 33.76 7.57 -10.70
CA ALA A 849 33.39 6.28 -10.09
C ALA A 849 32.75 5.36 -11.13
N TYR A 850 31.78 5.86 -11.90
CA TYR A 850 31.18 5.14 -13.02
C TYR A 850 32.24 4.62 -14.01
N GLU A 851 33.17 5.47 -14.47
CA GLU A 851 34.20 5.07 -15.43
C GLU A 851 35.14 3.97 -14.89
N ARG A 852 35.48 4.01 -13.58
CA ARG A 852 36.27 2.94 -12.95
C ARG A 852 35.52 1.62 -12.92
N VAL A 853 34.27 1.63 -12.44
CA VAL A 853 33.43 0.42 -12.36
C VAL A 853 33.14 -0.13 -13.76
N ARG A 854 32.88 0.74 -14.74
CA ARG A 854 32.72 0.36 -16.15
C ARG A 854 33.96 -0.38 -16.66
N THR A 855 35.15 0.12 -16.36
CA THR A 855 36.42 -0.52 -16.78
C THR A 855 36.54 -1.91 -16.16
N ALA A 856 36.34 -2.03 -14.85
CA ALA A 856 36.40 -3.31 -14.14
C ALA A 856 35.35 -4.32 -14.66
N PHE A 857 34.12 -3.87 -14.90
CA PHE A 857 33.07 -4.70 -15.48
C PHE A 857 33.46 -5.26 -16.85
N ARG A 858 34.04 -4.41 -17.71
CA ARG A 858 34.49 -4.81 -19.05
C ARG A 858 35.58 -5.87 -18.97
N GLU A 859 36.61 -5.63 -18.17
CA GLU A 859 37.73 -6.56 -17.99
C GLU A 859 37.28 -7.93 -17.47
N ARG A 860 36.23 -7.97 -16.63
CA ARG A 860 35.75 -9.20 -16.01
C ARG A 860 34.79 -10.01 -16.88
N TRP A 861 33.84 -9.35 -17.57
CA TRP A 861 32.70 -10.04 -18.20
C TRP A 861 32.51 -9.78 -19.70
N VAL A 862 33.24 -8.82 -20.31
CA VAL A 862 33.10 -8.48 -21.73
C VAL A 862 34.25 -9.08 -22.54
N GLY A 863 33.92 -10.09 -23.36
CA GLY A 863 34.81 -10.68 -24.35
C GLY A 863 34.84 -9.90 -25.67
N GLY A 864 35.67 -10.36 -26.61
CA GLY A 864 35.85 -9.71 -27.92
C GLY A 864 34.55 -9.54 -28.69
N GLY A 865 34.32 -8.32 -29.21
CA GLY A 865 33.12 -7.99 -29.98
C GLY A 865 31.86 -7.80 -29.13
N GLY A 866 31.99 -7.50 -27.83
CA GLY A 866 30.87 -7.24 -26.92
C GLY A 866 30.15 -8.49 -26.43
N VAL A 867 30.82 -9.66 -26.43
CA VAL A 867 30.22 -10.91 -25.95
C VAL A 867 30.24 -10.94 -24.42
N LEU A 868 29.09 -11.09 -23.79
CA LEU A 868 28.99 -11.21 -22.33
C LEU A 868 29.18 -12.66 -21.89
N HIS A 869 29.85 -12.87 -20.76
CA HIS A 869 30.09 -14.20 -20.18
C HIS A 869 29.56 -14.27 -18.72
N PRO A 870 28.49 -15.06 -18.44
CA PRO A 870 27.68 -15.83 -19.39
C PRO A 870 26.74 -14.94 -20.24
N PRO A 871 26.37 -15.40 -21.45
CA PRO A 871 25.56 -14.62 -22.41
C PRO A 871 24.06 -14.70 -22.09
N THR A 872 23.66 -14.30 -20.89
CA THR A 872 22.24 -14.25 -20.48
C THR A 872 21.55 -12.98 -20.99
N GLN A 873 20.21 -13.00 -21.14
CA GLN A 873 19.46 -11.79 -21.52
C GLN A 873 19.79 -10.62 -20.60
N THR A 874 19.71 -10.84 -19.28
CA THR A 874 19.99 -9.80 -18.28
C THR A 874 21.41 -9.27 -18.37
N ALA A 875 22.43 -10.11 -18.59
CA ALA A 875 23.80 -9.62 -18.76
C ALA A 875 23.92 -8.65 -19.94
N TYR A 876 23.31 -8.96 -21.09
CA TYR A 876 23.29 -8.07 -22.24
C TYR A 876 22.47 -6.81 -21.98
N VAL A 877 21.28 -6.94 -21.37
CA VAL A 877 20.41 -5.80 -21.04
C VAL A 877 21.12 -4.80 -20.16
N LEU A 878 21.72 -5.26 -19.06
CA LEU A 878 22.48 -4.40 -18.15
C LEU A 878 23.66 -3.74 -18.87
N ALA A 879 24.44 -4.50 -19.64
CA ALA A 879 25.60 -3.96 -20.35
C ALA A 879 25.22 -2.89 -21.39
N LEU A 880 24.14 -3.09 -22.13
CA LEU A 880 23.64 -2.16 -23.15
C LEU A 880 23.02 -0.91 -22.51
N HIS A 881 22.03 -1.08 -21.62
CA HIS A 881 21.26 0.03 -21.06
C HIS A 881 22.10 0.91 -20.12
N LEU A 882 23.02 0.29 -19.37
CA LEU A 882 23.90 1.00 -18.45
C LEU A 882 25.15 1.57 -19.11
N GLY A 883 25.29 1.41 -20.43
CA GLY A 883 26.39 2.00 -21.21
C GLY A 883 27.76 1.40 -20.90
N LEU A 884 27.81 0.10 -20.56
CA LEU A 884 29.03 -0.59 -20.13
C LEU A 884 29.87 -1.11 -21.32
N LEU A 885 29.35 -0.98 -22.54
CA LEU A 885 30.02 -1.40 -23.77
C LEU A 885 30.61 -0.22 -24.53
N ASP A 886 31.67 -0.47 -25.31
CA ASP A 886 32.19 0.53 -26.22
C ASP A 886 31.24 0.68 -27.42
N ALA A 887 31.18 1.88 -28.01
CA ALA A 887 30.24 2.20 -29.08
C ALA A 887 30.29 1.24 -30.29
N HIS A 888 31.45 0.65 -30.58
CA HIS A 888 31.63 -0.30 -31.68
C HIS A 888 31.11 -1.72 -31.36
N GLU A 889 30.90 -2.05 -30.08
CA GLU A 889 30.43 -3.35 -29.60
C GLU A 889 28.90 -3.39 -29.46
N VAL A 890 28.26 -2.24 -29.22
CA VAL A 890 26.82 -2.11 -28.92
C VAL A 890 25.95 -2.87 -29.91
N ARG A 891 26.15 -2.69 -31.23
CA ARG A 891 25.35 -3.39 -32.24
C ARG A 891 25.52 -4.91 -32.18
N SER A 892 26.74 -5.40 -32.03
CA SER A 892 27.03 -6.84 -31.93
C SER A 892 26.40 -7.45 -30.68
N ALA A 893 26.49 -6.77 -29.53
CA ALA A 893 25.86 -7.21 -28.30
C ALA A 893 24.32 -7.22 -28.39
N ALA A 894 23.74 -6.21 -29.03
CA ALA A 894 22.30 -6.14 -29.25
C ALA A 894 21.79 -7.21 -30.20
N ASP A 895 22.52 -7.50 -31.28
CA ASP A 895 22.18 -8.60 -32.18
C ASP A 895 22.19 -9.94 -31.44
N ARG A 896 23.13 -10.14 -30.51
CA ARG A 896 23.19 -11.35 -29.67
C ARG A 896 22.04 -11.45 -28.68
N LEU A 897 21.67 -10.35 -28.01
CA LEU A 897 20.48 -10.32 -27.17
C LEU A 897 19.23 -10.67 -27.98
N ALA A 898 19.08 -10.07 -29.17
CA ALA A 898 17.97 -10.33 -30.05
C ALA A 898 17.95 -11.78 -30.58
N ASP A 899 19.11 -12.35 -30.91
CA ASP A 899 19.25 -13.75 -31.31
C ASP A 899 18.89 -14.71 -30.16
N GLU A 900 19.28 -14.39 -28.93
CA GLU A 900 18.93 -15.16 -27.73
C GLU A 900 17.41 -15.17 -27.51
N VAL A 901 16.78 -14.00 -27.52
CA VAL A 901 15.31 -13.85 -27.41
C VAL A 901 14.61 -14.62 -28.53
N THR A 902 15.11 -14.50 -29.77
CA THR A 902 14.55 -15.19 -30.94
C THR A 902 14.71 -16.71 -30.83
N ALA A 903 15.85 -17.20 -30.36
CA ALA A 903 16.12 -18.63 -30.18
C ALA A 903 15.18 -19.27 -29.14
N ARG A 904 14.63 -18.47 -28.22
CA ARG A 904 13.59 -18.88 -27.26
C ARG A 904 12.16 -18.67 -27.78
N GLY A 905 12.00 -18.39 -29.07
CA GLY A 905 10.69 -18.14 -29.67
C GLY A 905 10.08 -16.82 -29.20
N PHE A 906 10.90 -15.78 -29.02
CA PHE A 906 10.48 -14.46 -28.53
C PHE A 906 9.94 -14.50 -27.10
N HIS A 907 10.62 -15.22 -26.20
CA HIS A 907 10.32 -15.25 -24.77
C HIS A 907 11.44 -14.61 -23.96
N LEU A 908 11.06 -13.92 -22.91
CA LEU A 908 11.99 -13.34 -21.94
C LEU A 908 12.49 -14.40 -20.96
N THR A 909 13.67 -14.18 -20.38
CA THR A 909 14.18 -14.94 -19.24
C THR A 909 14.60 -14.06 -18.08
N THR A 910 14.36 -12.75 -18.19
CA THR A 910 14.77 -11.74 -17.21
C THR A 910 13.92 -11.78 -15.95
N GLY A 911 14.55 -11.43 -14.83
CA GLY A 911 13.94 -11.20 -13.53
C GLY A 911 13.65 -9.72 -13.29
N PHE A 912 13.56 -9.33 -12.03
CA PHE A 912 13.18 -7.97 -11.61
C PHE A 912 14.10 -6.87 -12.14
N LEU A 913 15.40 -7.15 -12.30
CA LEU A 913 16.41 -6.15 -12.63
C LEU A 913 16.72 -6.12 -14.13
N GLY A 914 16.50 -7.23 -14.85
CA GLY A 914 16.62 -7.26 -16.31
C GLY A 914 15.36 -6.77 -17.03
N THR A 915 14.17 -7.12 -16.53
CA THR A 915 12.90 -6.86 -17.23
C THR A 915 12.61 -5.38 -17.51
N PRO A 916 12.86 -4.42 -16.59
CA PRO A 916 12.52 -3.01 -16.79
C PRO A 916 13.17 -2.40 -18.04
N TRP A 917 14.34 -2.91 -18.44
CA TRP A 917 15.16 -2.35 -19.52
C TRP A 917 15.30 -3.26 -20.73
N LEU A 918 14.71 -4.46 -20.73
CA LEU A 918 14.85 -5.43 -21.82
C LEU A 918 14.38 -4.87 -23.16
N LEU A 919 13.21 -4.22 -23.18
CA LEU A 919 12.69 -3.61 -24.40
C LEU A 919 13.45 -2.35 -24.80
N ASP A 920 13.95 -1.56 -23.83
CA ASP A 920 14.81 -0.40 -24.10
C ASP A 920 16.12 -0.83 -24.75
N ALA A 921 16.82 -1.82 -24.18
CA ALA A 921 18.08 -2.33 -24.70
C ALA A 921 17.98 -2.84 -26.14
N LEU A 922 16.87 -3.52 -26.48
CA LEU A 922 16.58 -3.95 -27.85
C LEU A 922 16.25 -2.76 -28.76
N THR A 923 15.38 -1.85 -28.32
CA THR A 923 14.88 -0.74 -29.13
C THR A 923 15.98 0.27 -29.45
N ASP A 924 16.73 0.70 -28.44
CA ASP A 924 17.79 1.72 -28.55
C ASP A 924 18.98 1.22 -29.36
N ALA A 925 19.19 -0.09 -29.41
CA ALA A 925 20.22 -0.70 -30.22
C ALA A 925 19.74 -1.15 -31.62
N GLY A 926 18.55 -0.70 -32.05
CA GLY A 926 18.05 -0.89 -33.42
C GLY A 926 17.31 -2.20 -33.69
N ARG A 927 16.93 -2.95 -32.65
CA ARG A 927 16.18 -4.22 -32.71
C ARG A 927 14.76 -4.08 -32.16
N ALA A 928 14.10 -2.97 -32.49
CA ALA A 928 12.70 -2.70 -32.14
C ALA A 928 11.75 -3.80 -32.68
N ASP A 929 12.09 -4.42 -33.81
CA ASP A 929 11.37 -5.57 -34.36
C ASP A 929 11.25 -6.73 -33.38
N VAL A 930 12.31 -7.04 -32.63
CA VAL A 930 12.32 -8.10 -31.61
C VAL A 930 11.62 -7.64 -30.34
N ALA A 931 11.84 -6.39 -29.91
CA ALA A 931 11.13 -5.82 -28.75
C ALA A 931 9.61 -5.87 -28.94
N HIS A 932 9.13 -5.53 -30.13
CA HIS A 932 7.71 -5.56 -30.48
C HIS A 932 7.12 -6.97 -30.43
N ARG A 933 7.84 -7.97 -30.97
CA ARG A 933 7.41 -9.36 -30.91
C ARG A 933 7.38 -9.90 -29.49
N LEU A 934 8.39 -9.55 -28.69
CA LEU A 934 8.47 -9.95 -27.28
C LEU A 934 7.33 -9.34 -26.44
N LEU A 935 7.00 -8.06 -26.66
CA LEU A 935 5.88 -7.40 -26.01
C LEU A 935 4.53 -8.06 -26.31
N LEU A 936 4.34 -8.51 -27.56
CA LEU A 936 3.10 -9.13 -28.03
C LEU A 936 3.07 -10.65 -27.85
N GLN A 937 4.10 -11.26 -27.25
CA GLN A 937 4.12 -12.67 -26.94
C GLN A 937 3.01 -13.00 -25.92
N ASP A 938 2.17 -13.99 -26.20
CA ASP A 938 1.03 -14.38 -25.37
C ASP A 938 1.18 -15.80 -24.76
N THR A 939 2.26 -16.52 -25.09
CA THR A 939 2.63 -17.77 -24.43
C THR A 939 3.64 -17.56 -23.31
N TYR A 940 3.62 -18.46 -22.32
CA TYR A 940 4.53 -18.43 -21.18
C TYR A 940 5.99 -18.65 -21.62
N PRO A 941 6.97 -17.87 -21.09
CA PRO A 941 6.83 -16.69 -20.22
C PRO A 941 6.67 -15.36 -20.99
N SER A 942 5.64 -14.57 -20.65
CA SER A 942 5.43 -13.22 -21.21
C SER A 942 4.52 -12.36 -20.33
N TRP A 943 4.38 -11.07 -20.65
CA TRP A 943 3.40 -10.19 -20.00
C TRP A 943 1.95 -10.50 -20.39
N LEU A 944 1.69 -10.91 -21.63
CA LEU A 944 0.33 -11.18 -22.10
C LEU A 944 -0.16 -12.59 -21.75
N TYR A 945 0.72 -13.48 -21.30
CA TYR A 945 0.32 -14.80 -20.79
C TYR A 945 -0.56 -14.69 -19.53
N PRO A 946 -0.18 -13.98 -18.46
CA PRO A 946 -1.10 -13.73 -17.34
C PRO A 946 -2.40 -13.06 -17.79
N VAL A 947 -2.33 -12.08 -18.71
CA VAL A 947 -3.51 -11.39 -19.24
C VAL A 947 -4.47 -12.37 -19.93
N SER A 948 -3.97 -13.27 -20.78
CA SER A 948 -4.78 -14.24 -21.52
C SER A 948 -5.42 -15.30 -20.61
N THR A 949 -4.85 -15.53 -19.43
CA THR A 949 -5.37 -16.44 -18.39
C THR A 949 -6.34 -15.74 -17.41
N GLY A 950 -6.62 -14.44 -17.59
CA GLY A 950 -7.59 -13.68 -16.80
C GLY A 950 -7.01 -12.92 -15.61
N ALA A 951 -5.69 -12.70 -15.58
CA ALA A 951 -5.05 -11.81 -14.61
C ALA A 951 -5.60 -10.38 -14.72
N THR A 952 -5.85 -9.77 -13.57
CA THR A 952 -6.29 -8.36 -13.47
C THR A 952 -5.25 -7.45 -12.82
N THR A 953 -4.11 -8.02 -12.44
CA THR A 953 -2.96 -7.41 -11.76
C THR A 953 -1.70 -8.06 -12.30
N ILE A 954 -0.54 -7.43 -12.08
CA ILE A 954 0.76 -8.03 -12.39
C ILE A 954 1.10 -9.07 -11.30
N TRP A 955 1.65 -10.20 -11.71
CA TRP A 955 2.02 -11.29 -10.80
C TRP A 955 3.48 -11.17 -10.36
N GLU A 956 3.80 -11.74 -9.20
CA GLU A 956 5.19 -11.77 -8.67
C GLU A 956 6.10 -12.64 -9.53
N ARG A 957 5.59 -13.76 -10.05
CA ARG A 957 6.33 -14.68 -10.92
C ARG A 957 5.71 -14.70 -12.31
N TRP A 958 6.55 -14.93 -13.32
CA TRP A 958 6.08 -15.25 -14.68
C TRP A 958 5.14 -16.46 -14.71
N ASN A 959 5.28 -17.37 -13.74
CA ASN A 959 4.47 -18.57 -13.57
C ASN A 959 3.77 -18.65 -12.21
N SER A 960 3.32 -17.53 -11.61
CA SER A 960 2.50 -17.59 -10.37
C SER A 960 1.35 -18.60 -10.51
N TRP A 961 0.83 -18.74 -11.72
CA TRP A 961 0.08 -19.91 -12.18
C TRP A 961 0.51 -20.32 -13.60
N SER A 962 0.50 -21.62 -13.91
CA SER A 962 0.61 -22.12 -15.29
C SER A 962 -0.23 -23.36 -15.57
N ASP A 963 -0.60 -23.58 -16.83
CA ASP A 963 -1.30 -24.80 -17.28
C ASP A 963 -0.53 -26.09 -16.97
N SER A 964 0.81 -26.01 -16.95
CA SER A 964 1.68 -27.20 -16.81
C SER A 964 2.00 -27.56 -15.37
N THR A 965 2.06 -26.58 -14.46
CA THR A 965 2.46 -26.78 -13.07
C THR A 965 1.38 -26.41 -12.04
N GLY A 966 0.28 -25.77 -12.47
CA GLY A 966 -0.68 -25.15 -11.55
C GLY A 966 -0.08 -23.94 -10.84
N PHE A 967 -0.47 -23.73 -9.59
CA PHE A 967 0.09 -22.68 -8.73
C PHE A 967 1.60 -22.89 -8.49
N ALA A 968 2.37 -21.81 -8.51
CA ALA A 968 3.75 -21.83 -8.05
C ALA A 968 3.84 -22.06 -6.53
N ASP A 969 5.07 -22.23 -6.03
CA ASP A 969 5.33 -22.46 -4.60
C ASP A 969 4.68 -21.36 -3.74
N ALA A 970 3.74 -21.80 -2.89
CA ALA A 970 2.97 -20.95 -2.00
C ALA A 970 3.83 -20.20 -0.96
N SER A 971 5.06 -20.66 -0.70
CA SER A 971 6.02 -19.97 0.18
C SER A 971 6.36 -18.56 -0.32
N MET A 972 6.25 -18.32 -1.64
CA MET A 972 6.50 -17.03 -2.26
C MET A 972 5.84 -16.96 -3.64
N THR A 973 4.54 -16.69 -3.66
CA THR A 973 3.77 -16.45 -4.89
C THR A 973 2.66 -15.43 -4.64
N SER A 974 2.76 -14.24 -5.24
CA SER A 974 1.74 -13.21 -5.25
C SER A 974 1.10 -13.06 -6.64
N PHE A 975 -0.21 -12.79 -6.67
CA PHE A 975 -0.93 -12.39 -7.88
C PHE A 975 -1.08 -10.86 -7.99
N ASN A 976 -0.46 -10.09 -7.10
CA ASN A 976 -0.48 -8.64 -7.12
C ASN A 976 0.87 -8.04 -6.69
N HIS A 977 1.76 -7.88 -7.67
CA HIS A 977 3.14 -7.40 -7.51
C HIS A 977 3.47 -6.47 -8.66
N TYR A 978 3.92 -5.23 -8.43
CA TYR A 978 4.05 -4.27 -9.53
C TYR A 978 5.36 -4.37 -10.32
N ALA A 979 6.37 -5.13 -9.87
CA ALA A 979 7.73 -5.10 -10.43
C ALA A 979 7.79 -5.36 -11.94
N TYR A 980 7.16 -6.43 -12.45
CA TYR A 980 7.10 -6.69 -13.91
C TYR A 980 6.20 -5.73 -14.68
N GLY A 981 5.41 -4.91 -13.97
CA GLY A 981 4.68 -3.79 -14.53
C GLY A 981 5.59 -2.63 -14.97
N ALA A 982 6.89 -2.66 -14.64
CA ALA A 982 7.88 -1.68 -15.10
C ALA A 982 7.96 -1.54 -16.63
N VAL A 983 7.47 -2.54 -17.38
CA VAL A 983 7.29 -2.47 -18.85
C VAL A 983 6.39 -1.31 -19.29
N GLY A 984 5.51 -0.83 -18.40
CA GLY A 984 4.60 0.28 -18.67
C GLY A 984 5.33 1.54 -19.15
N ASP A 985 6.45 1.91 -18.52
CA ASP A 985 7.24 3.06 -18.95
C ASP A 985 7.70 2.96 -20.41
N TRP A 986 8.15 1.78 -20.85
CA TRP A 986 8.49 1.54 -22.25
C TRP A 986 7.27 1.68 -23.16
N ILE A 987 6.12 1.12 -22.77
CA ILE A 987 4.87 1.21 -23.54
C ILE A 987 4.48 2.68 -23.74
N TYR A 988 4.52 3.50 -22.68
CA TYR A 988 4.09 4.90 -22.76
C TYR A 988 5.04 5.75 -23.61
N ARG A 989 6.36 5.49 -23.51
CA ARG A 989 7.39 6.18 -24.31
C ARG A 989 7.42 5.77 -25.77
N ASN A 990 7.25 4.48 -26.07
CA ASN A 990 7.47 3.94 -27.42
C ASN A 990 6.16 3.65 -28.16
N VAL A 991 5.16 3.01 -27.53
CA VAL A 991 3.85 2.82 -28.17
C VAL A 991 3.03 4.09 -28.08
N GLY A 992 2.97 4.69 -26.90
CA GLY A 992 2.31 5.98 -26.68
C GLY A 992 3.06 7.15 -27.30
N GLY A 993 4.38 7.01 -27.42
CA GLY A 993 5.23 7.96 -28.11
C GLY A 993 5.63 9.18 -27.28
N LEU A 994 5.39 9.21 -25.95
CA LEU A 994 5.67 10.38 -25.12
C LEU A 994 6.79 10.11 -24.10
N ALA A 995 7.91 10.80 -24.22
CA ALA A 995 9.04 10.68 -23.30
C ALA A 995 9.56 12.06 -22.84
N PRO A 996 10.15 12.17 -21.65
CA PRO A 996 10.82 13.39 -21.22
C PRO A 996 12.17 13.53 -21.95
N VAL A 997 12.51 14.76 -22.35
CA VAL A 997 13.87 15.14 -22.82
C VAL A 997 14.54 16.09 -21.85
N ALA A 998 13.73 16.86 -21.11
CA ALA A 998 14.14 17.60 -19.94
C ALA A 998 13.22 17.25 -18.77
N ASP A 999 13.76 17.35 -17.56
CA ASP A 999 13.05 17.10 -16.31
C ASP A 999 11.66 17.75 -16.30
N GLY A 1000 10.64 17.00 -15.89
CA GLY A 1000 9.25 17.46 -15.81
C GLY A 1000 8.57 17.68 -17.17
N TYR A 1001 9.11 17.14 -18.26
CA TYR A 1001 8.57 17.25 -19.63
C TYR A 1001 8.53 18.68 -20.19
N ARG A 1002 9.30 19.64 -19.63
CA ARG A 1002 9.42 21.00 -20.21
C ARG A 1002 9.88 20.98 -21.67
N ARG A 1003 10.71 19.97 -22.00
CA ARG A 1003 10.95 19.53 -23.36
C ARG A 1003 10.58 18.04 -23.44
N ALA A 1004 9.64 17.71 -24.31
CA ALA A 1004 9.20 16.34 -24.55
C ALA A 1004 9.74 15.79 -25.87
N LEU A 1005 9.77 14.47 -25.99
CA LEU A 1005 9.97 13.74 -27.23
C LEU A 1005 8.62 13.11 -27.58
N VAL A 1006 8.17 13.36 -28.81
CA VAL A 1006 7.02 12.71 -29.43
C VAL A 1006 7.52 11.79 -30.53
N ALA A 1007 7.67 10.51 -30.25
CA ALA A 1007 8.27 9.53 -31.15
C ALA A 1007 7.57 8.16 -31.06
N PRO A 1008 6.32 8.03 -31.56
CA PRO A 1008 5.62 6.74 -31.56
C PRO A 1008 6.35 5.73 -32.47
N ARG A 1009 6.68 4.58 -31.88
CA ARG A 1009 7.30 3.40 -32.49
C ARG A 1009 6.47 2.15 -32.14
N PRO A 1010 5.22 2.03 -32.60
CA PRO A 1010 4.36 0.91 -32.24
C PRO A 1010 4.75 -0.38 -32.98
N PRO A 1011 4.44 -1.56 -32.39
CA PRO A 1011 4.44 -2.83 -33.11
C PRO A 1011 3.66 -2.81 -34.43
N GLU A 1012 4.09 -3.66 -35.37
CA GLU A 1012 3.30 -3.93 -36.57
C GLU A 1012 1.91 -4.50 -36.18
N GLY A 1013 0.87 -4.15 -36.93
CA GLY A 1013 -0.51 -4.53 -36.61
C GLY A 1013 -1.29 -3.53 -35.75
N LEU A 1014 -0.64 -2.75 -34.87
CA LEU A 1014 -1.35 -1.71 -34.12
C LEU A 1014 -1.75 -0.55 -35.03
N THR A 1015 -3.00 -0.09 -34.91
CA THR A 1015 -3.60 0.92 -35.79
C THR A 1015 -3.80 2.27 -35.10
N TRP A 1016 -3.86 2.31 -33.78
CA TRP A 1016 -3.93 3.57 -33.03
C TRP A 1016 -3.44 3.41 -31.59
N ALA A 1017 -2.98 4.52 -31.01
CA ALA A 1017 -2.86 4.71 -29.57
C ALA A 1017 -3.10 6.18 -29.18
N THR A 1018 -3.63 6.38 -27.97
CA THR A 1018 -3.77 7.69 -27.33
C THR A 1018 -3.05 7.68 -26.00
N THR A 1019 -2.29 8.74 -25.74
CA THR A 1019 -1.54 8.94 -24.51
C THR A 1019 -1.75 10.37 -24.03
N SER A 1020 -2.11 10.54 -22.77
CA SER A 1020 -2.20 11.85 -22.12
C SER A 1020 -1.43 11.83 -20.82
N LEU A 1021 -0.76 12.93 -20.48
CA LEU A 1021 -0.02 13.09 -19.24
C LEU A 1021 -0.20 14.50 -18.69
N ARG A 1022 -0.72 14.61 -17.47
CA ARG A 1022 -0.77 15.87 -16.71
C ARG A 1022 0.57 16.12 -16.02
N THR A 1023 1.26 17.16 -16.45
CA THR A 1023 2.49 17.69 -15.86
C THR A 1023 2.20 18.94 -15.03
N ASP A 1024 3.22 19.48 -14.36
CA ASP A 1024 3.09 20.75 -13.62
C ASP A 1024 2.78 21.95 -14.54
N ASP A 1025 3.18 21.88 -15.81
CA ASP A 1025 2.95 22.92 -16.82
C ASP A 1025 1.57 22.79 -17.50
N GLY A 1026 0.93 21.61 -17.44
CA GLY A 1026 -0.36 21.32 -18.04
C GLY A 1026 -0.43 19.92 -18.63
N THR A 1027 -1.42 19.65 -19.48
CA THR A 1027 -1.60 18.31 -20.08
C THR A 1027 -0.93 18.22 -21.44
N ILE A 1028 -0.06 17.23 -21.62
CA ILE A 1028 0.49 16.83 -22.92
C ILE A 1028 -0.36 15.67 -23.46
N THR A 1029 -0.76 15.74 -24.73
CA THR A 1029 -1.51 14.66 -25.39
C THR A 1029 -0.85 14.28 -26.71
N VAL A 1030 -0.75 12.97 -26.94
CA VAL A 1030 -0.24 12.34 -28.16
C VAL A 1030 -1.27 11.31 -28.63
N ASP A 1031 -1.90 11.54 -29.77
CA ASP A 1031 -2.85 10.62 -30.40
C ASP A 1031 -2.34 10.29 -31.80
N TRP A 1032 -2.14 9.01 -32.10
CA TRP A 1032 -1.74 8.60 -33.44
C TRP A 1032 -2.64 7.51 -33.99
N ARG A 1033 -2.83 7.54 -35.31
CA ARG A 1033 -3.55 6.54 -36.10
C ARG A 1033 -2.78 6.16 -37.35
N ARG A 1034 -2.91 4.91 -37.76
CA ARG A 1034 -2.36 4.34 -38.99
C ARG A 1034 -3.44 3.60 -39.76
N GLU A 1035 -3.73 4.05 -40.97
CA GLU A 1035 -4.70 3.43 -41.87
C GLU A 1035 -4.13 3.34 -43.29
N LYS A 1036 -4.14 2.14 -43.90
CA LYS A 1036 -3.75 1.92 -45.30
C LYS A 1036 -2.38 2.54 -45.70
N GLY A 1037 -1.44 2.59 -44.75
CA GLY A 1037 -0.10 3.17 -44.96
C GLY A 1037 0.01 4.67 -44.67
N ALA A 1038 -1.11 5.37 -44.47
CA ALA A 1038 -1.14 6.76 -44.00
C ALA A 1038 -1.02 6.82 -42.47
N TRP A 1039 -0.38 7.87 -41.98
CA TRP A 1039 -0.27 8.20 -40.56
C TRP A 1039 -0.95 9.52 -40.27
N ASP A 1040 -1.56 9.61 -39.09
CA ASP A 1040 -2.17 10.81 -38.53
C ASP A 1040 -1.75 10.92 -37.07
N LEU A 1041 -0.93 11.91 -36.73
CA LEU A 1041 -0.41 12.17 -35.39
C LEU A 1041 -0.87 13.56 -34.93
N SER A 1042 -1.69 13.59 -33.89
CA SER A 1042 -2.09 14.81 -33.21
C SER A 1042 -1.29 14.98 -31.91
N VAL A 1043 -0.77 16.19 -31.70
CA VAL A 1043 0.01 16.55 -30.50
C VAL A 1043 -0.55 17.84 -29.91
N THR A 1044 -0.81 17.84 -28.61
CA THR A 1044 -1.19 19.04 -27.85
C THR A 1044 -0.20 19.26 -26.72
N LEU A 1045 0.37 20.47 -26.66
CA LEU A 1045 1.34 20.90 -25.66
C LEU A 1045 0.82 22.11 -24.88
N PRO A 1046 0.94 22.14 -23.54
CA PRO A 1046 0.53 23.30 -22.75
C PRO A 1046 1.52 24.47 -22.91
N PRO A 1047 1.12 25.72 -22.56
CA PRO A 1047 2.01 26.88 -22.66
C PRO A 1047 3.35 26.69 -21.94
N GLY A 1048 4.44 27.13 -22.57
CA GLY A 1048 5.80 26.97 -22.04
C GLY A 1048 6.46 25.59 -22.26
N VAL A 1049 5.71 24.59 -22.73
CA VAL A 1049 6.27 23.27 -23.10
C VAL A 1049 6.62 23.23 -24.58
N THR A 1050 7.73 22.54 -24.90
CA THR A 1050 8.20 22.30 -26.27
C THR A 1050 8.34 20.80 -26.52
N ALA A 1051 8.33 20.38 -27.78
CA ALA A 1051 8.62 18.99 -28.13
C ALA A 1051 9.46 18.84 -29.40
N GLU A 1052 10.27 17.79 -29.42
CA GLU A 1052 10.83 17.21 -30.64
C GLU A 1052 9.89 16.10 -31.11
N VAL A 1053 9.39 16.20 -32.34
CA VAL A 1053 8.52 15.21 -32.99
C VAL A 1053 9.35 14.41 -33.99
N ARG A 1054 9.37 13.09 -33.86
CA ARG A 1054 10.01 12.17 -34.80
C ARG A 1054 8.94 11.33 -35.48
N LEU A 1055 8.78 11.55 -36.79
CA LEU A 1055 7.78 10.84 -37.59
C LEU A 1055 8.39 9.58 -38.21
N PRO A 1056 7.74 8.41 -38.10
CA PRO A 1056 8.29 7.14 -38.59
C PRO A 1056 8.54 7.17 -40.10
N ALA A 1057 9.64 6.57 -40.55
CA ALA A 1057 9.93 6.39 -41.97
C ALA A 1057 8.90 5.46 -42.64
N LEU A 1058 8.17 5.98 -43.62
CA LEU A 1058 7.27 5.18 -44.46
C LEU A 1058 7.86 5.07 -45.88
N PRO A 1059 7.87 3.87 -46.50
CA PRO A 1059 8.33 3.71 -47.88
C PRO A 1059 7.59 4.66 -48.83
N GLY A 1060 8.31 5.60 -49.45
CA GLY A 1060 7.73 6.56 -50.41
C GLY A 1060 7.12 7.84 -49.82
N ALA A 1061 7.18 8.07 -48.50
CA ALA A 1061 6.59 9.25 -47.84
C ALA A 1061 7.54 10.45 -47.70
N ALA A 1062 8.83 10.30 -48.05
CA ALA A 1062 9.79 11.40 -48.02
C ALA A 1062 9.30 12.54 -48.94
N GLY A 1063 8.94 13.69 -48.36
CA GLY A 1063 8.38 14.85 -49.07
C GLY A 1063 6.85 14.95 -49.13
N ARG A 1064 6.09 14.06 -48.47
CA ARG A 1064 4.60 14.07 -48.44
C ARG A 1064 3.99 14.30 -47.05
N ILE A 1065 4.81 14.70 -46.08
CA ILE A 1065 4.31 14.98 -44.73
C ILE A 1065 3.74 16.40 -44.68
N THR A 1066 2.53 16.52 -44.14
CA THR A 1066 1.92 17.82 -43.88
C THR A 1066 1.66 18.03 -42.40
N GLU A 1067 1.72 19.27 -41.95
CA GLU A 1067 1.17 19.71 -40.68
C GLU A 1067 -0.10 20.52 -40.98
N SER A 1068 -1.25 20.08 -40.46
CA SER A 1068 -2.56 20.70 -40.71
C SER A 1068 -2.82 21.02 -42.19
N GLY A 1069 -2.37 20.13 -43.09
CA GLY A 1069 -2.52 20.25 -44.54
C GLY A 1069 -1.47 21.10 -45.26
N ARG A 1070 -0.46 21.64 -44.57
CA ARG A 1070 0.66 22.40 -45.17
C ARG A 1070 1.96 21.60 -45.15
N PRO A 1071 2.83 21.72 -46.17
CA PRO A 1071 4.17 21.13 -46.11
C PRO A 1071 4.91 21.54 -44.84
N LEU A 1072 5.65 20.63 -44.21
CA LEU A 1072 6.33 20.89 -42.93
C LEU A 1072 7.19 22.17 -42.94
N ALA A 1073 7.91 22.43 -44.03
CA ALA A 1073 8.77 23.59 -44.18
C ALA A 1073 8.01 24.94 -44.22
N GLU A 1074 6.70 24.90 -44.46
CA GLU A 1074 5.82 26.07 -44.56
C GLU A 1074 4.82 26.15 -43.38
N ALA A 1075 4.86 25.19 -42.46
CA ALA A 1075 3.92 25.07 -41.36
C ALA A 1075 4.25 26.04 -40.21
N PRO A 1076 3.32 26.93 -39.78
CA PRO A 1076 3.56 27.86 -38.69
C PRO A 1076 3.87 27.16 -37.37
N GLY A 1077 4.92 27.60 -36.66
CA GLY A 1077 5.31 27.03 -35.36
C GLY A 1077 6.00 25.67 -35.42
N VAL A 1078 6.37 25.22 -36.63
CA VAL A 1078 7.15 24.00 -36.87
C VAL A 1078 8.53 24.37 -37.39
N GLN A 1079 9.58 23.82 -36.77
CA GLN A 1079 10.95 23.93 -37.26
C GLN A 1079 11.42 22.54 -37.68
N VAL A 1080 11.65 22.32 -38.98
CA VAL A 1080 12.22 21.06 -39.48
C VAL A 1080 13.69 20.97 -39.06
N LEU A 1081 14.09 19.81 -38.52
CA LEU A 1081 15.43 19.52 -38.06
C LEU A 1081 16.07 18.42 -38.93
N ASP A 1082 17.39 18.43 -39.01
CA ASP A 1082 18.14 17.28 -39.50
C ASP A 1082 17.96 16.11 -38.52
N GLY A 1083 17.74 14.91 -39.05
CA GLY A 1083 17.42 13.74 -38.23
C GLY A 1083 18.04 12.45 -38.76
N PRO A 1084 18.06 11.38 -37.95
CA PRO A 1084 18.47 10.06 -38.39
C PRO A 1084 17.64 9.59 -39.59
N ALA A 1085 18.28 8.87 -40.52
CA ALA A 1085 17.65 8.40 -41.76
C ALA A 1085 16.47 7.41 -41.54
N GLU A 1086 16.31 6.90 -40.31
CA GLU A 1086 15.22 6.02 -39.89
C GLU A 1086 13.88 6.76 -39.66
N TYR A 1087 13.87 8.09 -39.64
CA TYR A 1087 12.65 8.90 -39.55
C TYR A 1087 12.34 9.57 -40.89
N ALA A 1088 11.06 9.69 -41.22
CA ALA A 1088 10.64 10.43 -42.42
C ALA A 1088 10.85 11.94 -42.27
N ALA A 1089 10.73 12.46 -41.04
CA ALA A 1089 11.06 13.83 -40.67
C ALA A 1089 11.26 13.96 -39.16
N VAL A 1090 12.04 14.96 -38.77
CA VAL A 1090 12.18 15.43 -37.39
C VAL A 1090 11.80 16.90 -37.34
N ALA A 1091 11.00 17.29 -36.35
CA ALA A 1091 10.54 18.67 -36.19
C ALA A 1091 10.54 19.12 -34.73
N ALA A 1092 10.94 20.35 -34.46
CA ALA A 1092 10.69 21.02 -33.20
C ALA A 1092 9.37 21.80 -33.26
N ILE A 1093 8.56 21.68 -32.21
CA ILE A 1093 7.32 22.42 -32.01
C ILE A 1093 7.28 23.07 -30.62
N SER A 1094 6.52 24.15 -30.51
CA SER A 1094 6.25 24.86 -29.26
C SER A 1094 4.84 24.54 -28.75
N SER A 1095 4.39 25.17 -27.66
CA SER A 1095 3.03 25.00 -27.12
C SER A 1095 1.95 25.16 -28.20
N GLY A 1096 0.80 24.51 -28.00
CA GLY A 1096 -0.34 24.52 -28.93
C GLY A 1096 -0.70 23.14 -29.46
N SER A 1097 -1.57 23.11 -30.48
CA SER A 1097 -2.04 21.87 -31.12
C SER A 1097 -1.53 21.75 -32.55
N TYR A 1098 -1.03 20.56 -32.89
CA TYR A 1098 -0.42 20.21 -34.18
C TYR A 1098 -0.99 18.89 -34.68
N ARG A 1099 -1.10 18.74 -36.01
CA ARG A 1099 -1.55 17.50 -36.64
C ARG A 1099 -0.67 17.16 -37.82
N PHE A 1100 0.13 16.10 -37.70
CA PHE A 1100 1.04 15.62 -38.73
C PHE A 1100 0.39 14.47 -39.50
N THR A 1101 0.34 14.56 -40.82
CA THR A 1101 -0.22 13.50 -41.66
C THR A 1101 0.75 13.08 -42.77
N THR A 1102 0.71 11.80 -43.14
CA THR A 1102 1.40 11.27 -44.32
C THR A 1102 0.36 10.78 -45.34
N ALA A 1103 0.55 11.13 -46.62
CA ALA A 1103 -0.36 10.83 -47.72
C ALA A 1103 0.16 9.74 -48.67
#